data_AF-A0A8J1YSW7-F1
#
_entry.id   AF-A0A8J1YSW7-F1
#
_cell.length_a   1.000
_cell.length_b   1.000
_cell.length_c   1.000
_cell.angle_alpha   90.00
_cell.angle_beta   90.00
_cell.angle_gamma   90.00
#
_symmetry.space_group_name_H-M   'P 1'
#
loop_
_entity.id
_entity.type
_entity.pdbx_description
1 polymer ?
#
loop_
_entity_poly.entity_id
_entity_poly.type
_entity_poly.pdbx_seq_one_letter_code
_entity_poly.pdbx_strand_id
1 'polypeptide(L)'
;MAGEPEGGWEDGGRGRGRDLVLVHGLSDYGLRYAPHFQHFIRAGFRMIVPDLPGYGRSTGVNSYLPSLLLLPAALHVVLTDVVQNDLNHGREQRKVFLSGASMGGWTVLYYLLKYPPSTSSIRLADSASEFDTSLPTGGLGKGYDGGERRRGEEKKRIQVAGAFVLCPMVGVAKNSRPHWITEYIGRAIVSLAGVLPIATSVRGNVSDDPSVEADFFADPLCYHGMLRVGTGLSLLGGMIELDRRAEEIDVPIRLIHGSADRVTSHLATLQLYDRLPNDDKEIEIYEGYEHIMVKVGRDEADDQKRQKVLVDWRSCTMREVISVSPPQQTSAALADHRLLSQRFTLVKPIGNACWELYTIEHGLSPDGRLMEGSPSSSDDGFSTFFSEAGAGKHVPRSLYVDLEPNVIDEVRNGTYRSLFHPETMITGKEDAANNFVSSITASLRFDGSLNVDLNEFQTNLVPFPRIHFPLATYAPVISAEKAFHESNSVSEMTISCFESNNQMVKCDPRQGKYMACCLLYRGDVVPKDVNAAVANVRTKRTIQFVDWCPTGFKLGICNEPPALVPGGDLAKVSRSLCMLSNTTSIATAWARLDNKFDLLYSKRAFVHWYVGEGMEEGEFSEAREDLAALEKDYEEVGIDSGDNEEEEGEY
;
A
#
# COMPACT_ATOMS: atom_id res chain seq x y z
N MET A 1 -9.42 32.28 -12.49
CA MET A 1 -9.36 33.52 -11.66
C MET A 1 -10.33 33.34 -10.51
N ALA A 2 -10.03 33.96 -9.36
CA ALA A 2 -10.42 33.48 -8.04
C ALA A 2 -9.86 32.06 -7.77
N GLY A 3 -9.04 31.83 -6.76
CA GLY A 3 -8.41 32.78 -5.84
C GLY A 3 -7.80 32.00 -4.69
N GLU A 4 -6.48 31.84 -4.65
CA GLU A 4 -5.83 31.16 -3.53
C GLU A 4 -5.98 32.02 -2.26
N PRO A 5 -6.25 31.41 -1.09
CA PRO A 5 -6.37 32.17 0.15
C PRO A 5 -5.02 32.81 0.52
N GLU A 6 -5.01 34.13 0.68
CA GLU A 6 -3.82 34.92 1.00
C GLU A 6 -3.34 34.59 2.44
N GLY A 7 -2.39 33.63 2.55
CA GLY A 7 -2.07 32.99 3.83
C GLY A 7 -0.72 32.27 3.92
N GLY A 8 0.37 32.91 3.49
CA GLY A 8 1.73 32.60 3.94
C GLY A 8 2.36 31.26 3.49
N TRP A 9 2.86 31.23 2.25
CA TRP A 9 3.67 30.14 1.67
C TRP A 9 5.13 30.56 1.34
N GLU A 10 5.69 31.54 2.06
CA GLU A 10 7.05 32.05 1.83
C GLU A 10 8.17 31.02 2.15
N ASP A 11 7.89 30.03 3.00
CA ASP A 11 8.87 29.07 3.55
C ASP A 11 9.01 27.76 2.75
N GLY A 12 8.56 27.73 1.49
CA GLY A 12 8.51 26.54 0.64
C GLY A 12 9.85 25.78 0.50
N GLY A 13 10.05 24.75 1.33
CA GLY A 13 11.23 23.89 1.33
C GLY A 13 12.08 23.91 2.60
N ARG A 14 11.80 24.77 3.60
CA ARG A 14 12.57 24.81 4.88
C ARG A 14 12.45 23.52 5.73
N GLY A 15 11.43 22.70 5.49
CA GLY A 15 11.27 21.37 6.08
C GLY A 15 12.13 20.27 5.43
N ARG A 16 12.82 20.53 4.31
CA ARG A 16 13.64 19.51 3.64
C ARG A 16 14.74 18.99 4.57
N GLY A 17 14.92 17.67 4.62
CA GLY A 17 15.84 17.00 5.55
C GLY A 17 15.32 16.89 7.00
N ARG A 18 14.08 17.33 7.26
CA ARG A 18 13.37 17.12 8.52
C ARG A 18 12.27 16.07 8.34
N ASP A 19 12.06 15.27 9.38
CA ASP A 19 10.91 14.38 9.51
C ASP A 19 9.96 14.93 10.58
N LEU A 20 8.66 14.85 10.34
CA LEU A 20 7.64 15.11 11.34
C LEU A 20 6.87 13.82 11.63
N VAL A 21 7.08 13.29 12.83
CA VAL A 21 6.46 12.08 13.34
C VAL A 21 5.16 12.45 14.04
N LEU A 22 4.06 11.76 13.76
CA LEU A 22 2.75 12.03 14.35
C LEU A 22 2.19 10.77 15.02
N VAL A 23 2.08 10.82 16.35
CA VAL A 23 1.59 9.74 17.20
C VAL A 23 0.16 10.04 17.67
N HIS A 24 -0.80 9.18 17.31
CA HIS A 24 -2.23 9.41 17.55
C HIS A 24 -2.69 9.14 19.00
N GLY A 25 -3.93 9.54 19.31
CA GLY A 25 -4.55 9.38 20.62
C GLY A 25 -5.11 7.99 20.96
N LEU A 26 -5.77 7.89 22.12
CA LEU A 26 -6.54 6.70 22.53
C LEU A 26 -7.83 6.58 21.70
N SER A 27 -8.19 5.37 21.26
CA SER A 27 -9.31 5.10 20.33
C SER A 27 -9.22 5.77 18.94
N ASP A 28 -8.10 6.45 18.67
CA ASP A 28 -7.77 7.19 17.45
C ASP A 28 -6.83 6.35 16.56
N TYR A 29 -6.50 6.83 15.36
CA TYR A 29 -5.46 6.23 14.50
C TYR A 29 -4.79 7.28 13.59
N GLY A 30 -3.63 6.94 13.03
CA GLY A 30 -2.70 7.89 12.42
C GLY A 30 -3.28 8.68 11.23
N LEU A 31 -4.06 8.04 10.36
CA LEU A 31 -4.60 8.70 9.17
C LEU A 31 -5.74 9.69 9.45
N ARG A 32 -6.31 9.78 10.66
CA ARG A 32 -7.29 10.84 10.98
C ARG A 32 -6.69 12.25 10.96
N TYR A 33 -5.36 12.36 11.01
CA TYR A 33 -4.62 13.61 10.84
C TYR A 33 -4.32 13.95 9.37
N ALA A 34 -4.77 13.13 8.41
CA ALA A 34 -4.56 13.36 6.97
C ALA A 34 -4.99 14.75 6.45
N PRO A 35 -6.09 15.38 6.94
CA PRO A 35 -6.45 16.76 6.58
C PRO A 35 -5.37 17.81 6.90
N HIS A 36 -4.34 17.46 7.69
CA HIS A 36 -3.24 18.34 8.07
C HIS A 36 -1.93 18.01 7.34
N PHE A 37 -1.77 16.82 6.75
CA PHE A 37 -0.50 16.40 6.15
C PHE A 37 -0.05 17.36 5.04
N GLN A 38 -0.98 17.87 4.23
CA GLN A 38 -0.66 18.82 3.17
C GLN A 38 -0.03 20.13 3.69
N HIS A 39 -0.35 20.54 4.93
CA HIS A 39 0.25 21.73 5.57
C HIS A 39 1.77 21.56 5.78
N PHE A 40 2.20 20.35 6.17
CA PHE A 40 3.60 20.04 6.46
C PHE A 40 4.38 19.51 5.23
N ILE A 41 3.72 18.76 4.34
CA ILE A 41 4.33 18.28 3.09
C ILE A 41 4.68 19.46 2.17
N ARG A 42 3.81 20.46 2.03
CA ARG A 42 4.10 21.70 1.27
C ARG A 42 5.26 22.51 1.89
N ALA A 43 5.45 22.43 3.20
CA ALA A 43 6.61 23.00 3.89
C ALA A 43 7.92 22.21 3.67
N GLY A 44 7.84 20.98 3.15
CA GLY A 44 8.99 20.14 2.78
C GLY A 44 9.35 19.03 3.76
N PHE A 45 8.56 18.82 4.82
CA PHE A 45 8.76 17.72 5.78
C PHE A 45 8.37 16.37 5.14
N ARG A 46 9.07 15.29 5.53
CA ARG A 46 8.53 13.93 5.39
C ARG A 46 7.65 13.65 6.60
N MET A 47 6.40 13.25 6.37
CA MET A 47 5.49 12.79 7.43
C MET A 47 5.77 11.32 7.75
N ILE A 48 5.86 10.98 9.03
CA ILE A 48 5.95 9.59 9.53
C ILE A 48 4.78 9.40 10.48
N VAL A 49 3.85 8.50 10.16
CA VAL A 49 2.56 8.41 10.87
C VAL A 49 2.24 6.96 11.19
N PRO A 50 2.79 6.40 12.29
CA PRO A 50 2.51 5.03 12.72
C PRO A 50 1.13 4.91 13.37
N ASP A 51 0.44 3.80 13.08
CA ASP A 51 -0.61 3.30 13.95
C ASP A 51 0.02 2.55 15.14
N LEU A 52 -0.51 2.76 16.35
CA LEU A 52 -0.01 2.15 17.58
C LEU A 52 -0.59 0.74 17.80
N PRO A 53 0.11 -0.17 18.51
CA PRO A 53 -0.37 -1.53 18.76
C PRO A 53 -1.80 -1.58 19.32
N GLY A 54 -2.68 -2.33 18.66
CA GLY A 54 -4.10 -2.43 19.02
C GLY A 54 -5.00 -1.24 18.63
N TYR A 55 -4.59 -0.44 17.63
CA TYR A 55 -5.38 0.66 17.04
C TYR A 55 -5.17 0.74 15.53
N GLY A 56 -6.11 1.37 14.80
CA GLY A 56 -5.99 1.59 13.36
C GLY A 56 -5.85 0.28 12.59
N ARG A 57 -4.76 0.15 11.83
CA ARG A 57 -4.39 -1.06 11.08
C ARG A 57 -3.39 -1.97 11.80
N SER A 58 -2.92 -1.60 12.99
CA SER A 58 -1.95 -2.38 13.75
C SER A 58 -2.59 -3.61 14.39
N THR A 59 -1.90 -4.75 14.35
CA THR A 59 -2.36 -6.01 14.93
C THR A 59 -2.50 -5.95 16.46
N GLY A 60 -3.28 -6.88 17.02
CA GLY A 60 -3.53 -7.02 18.45
C GLY A 60 -5.01 -6.94 18.82
N VAL A 61 -5.29 -6.87 20.11
CA VAL A 61 -6.67 -6.77 20.63
C VAL A 61 -7.04 -5.29 20.75
N ASN A 62 -8.01 -4.82 19.96
CA ASN A 62 -8.35 -3.39 19.89
C ASN A 62 -8.54 -2.73 21.26
N SER A 63 -7.82 -1.62 21.48
CA SER A 63 -7.73 -0.86 22.72
C SER A 63 -7.27 -1.65 23.97
N TYR A 64 -6.47 -2.72 23.79
CA TYR A 64 -5.82 -3.46 24.88
C TYR A 64 -4.32 -3.16 24.96
N LEU A 65 -3.91 -2.40 25.97
CA LEU A 65 -2.50 -2.16 26.29
C LEU A 65 -2.20 -2.78 27.67
N PRO A 66 -1.56 -3.95 27.75
CA PRO A 66 -1.18 -4.58 29.03
C PRO A 66 0.01 -3.89 29.72
N SER A 67 0.73 -3.01 29.01
CA SER A 67 1.68 -2.05 29.56
C SER A 67 1.77 -0.85 28.63
N LEU A 68 1.85 0.37 29.19
CA LEU A 68 2.01 1.58 28.38
C LEU A 68 3.39 1.67 27.70
N LEU A 69 4.39 0.93 28.19
CA LEU A 69 5.75 0.90 27.64
C LEU A 69 5.83 0.32 26.21
N LEU A 70 4.77 -0.37 25.76
CA LEU A 70 4.58 -0.81 24.37
C LEU A 70 4.64 0.36 23.37
N LEU A 71 4.03 1.50 23.70
CA LEU A 71 3.88 2.61 22.76
C LEU A 71 5.21 3.27 22.38
N PRO A 72 6.07 3.71 23.32
CA PRO A 72 7.38 4.28 22.98
C PRO A 72 8.34 3.22 22.43
N ALA A 73 8.15 1.93 22.73
CA ALA A 73 8.94 0.86 22.12
C ALA A 73 8.58 0.65 20.64
N ALA A 74 7.28 0.58 20.31
CA ALA A 74 6.81 0.49 18.91
C ALA A 74 7.24 1.72 18.09
N LEU A 75 7.13 2.92 18.67
CA LEU A 75 7.65 4.15 18.08
C LEU A 75 9.16 4.09 17.82
N HIS A 76 9.93 3.47 18.72
CA HIS A 76 11.38 3.29 18.52
C HIS A 76 11.70 2.33 17.38
N VAL A 77 10.94 1.24 17.21
CA VAL A 77 11.12 0.32 16.07
C VAL A 77 10.87 1.06 14.75
N VAL A 78 9.73 1.75 14.61
CA VAL A 78 9.40 2.51 13.38
C VAL A 78 10.45 3.57 13.05
N LEU A 79 10.94 4.32 14.04
CA LEU A 79 11.95 5.35 13.81
C LEU A 79 13.36 4.76 13.57
N THR A 80 13.65 3.57 14.07
CA THR A 80 14.89 2.85 13.74
C THR A 80 14.85 2.35 12.30
N ASP A 81 13.73 1.75 11.88
CA ASP A 81 13.50 1.31 10.50
C ASP A 81 13.63 2.47 9.50
N VAL A 82 12.91 3.58 9.70
CA VAL A 82 12.97 4.73 8.77
C VAL A 82 14.39 5.31 8.65
N VAL A 83 15.16 5.34 9.76
CA VAL A 83 16.57 5.76 9.75
C VAL A 83 17.45 4.71 9.05
N GLN A 84 17.20 3.41 9.24
CA GLN A 84 17.96 2.34 8.59
C GLN A 84 17.70 2.31 7.08
N ASN A 85 16.45 2.50 6.64
CA ASN A 85 16.06 2.65 5.23
C ASN A 85 16.77 3.85 4.57
N ASP A 86 16.85 4.99 5.26
CA ASP A 86 17.65 6.13 4.78
C ASP A 86 19.14 5.79 4.64
N LEU A 87 19.76 5.20 5.66
CA LEU A 87 21.18 4.85 5.66
C LEU A 87 21.51 3.76 4.61
N ASN A 88 20.69 2.73 4.48
CA ASN A 88 20.82 1.67 3.46
C ASN A 88 20.78 2.25 2.03
N HIS A 89 20.07 3.37 1.84
CA HIS A 89 19.96 4.09 0.57
C HIS A 89 21.02 5.19 0.39
N GLY A 90 22.04 5.26 1.25
CA GLY A 90 23.08 6.30 1.17
C GLY A 90 22.57 7.71 1.49
N ARG A 91 21.41 7.84 2.16
CA ARG A 91 20.86 9.11 2.63
C ARG A 91 21.37 9.40 4.04
N GLU A 92 21.66 10.67 4.32
CA GLU A 92 21.95 11.11 5.69
C GLU A 92 20.71 10.98 6.59
N GLN A 93 20.95 10.75 7.88
CA GLN A 93 19.89 10.71 8.90
C GLN A 93 19.21 12.07 9.01
N ARG A 94 17.89 12.10 8.79
CA ARG A 94 17.08 13.31 8.90
C ARG A 94 16.90 13.76 10.35
N LYS A 95 16.65 15.06 10.54
CA LYS A 95 16.31 15.64 11.85
C LYS A 95 14.85 15.28 12.18
N VAL A 96 14.65 14.50 13.24
CA VAL A 96 13.33 13.98 13.62
C VAL A 96 12.65 14.95 14.58
N PHE A 97 11.44 15.41 14.26
CA PHE A 97 10.56 16.13 15.17
C PHE A 97 9.41 15.23 15.59
N LEU A 98 9.23 15.06 16.90
CA LEU A 98 8.15 14.23 17.44
C LEU A 98 6.89 15.07 17.70
N SER A 99 5.73 14.56 17.32
CA SER A 99 4.45 15.13 17.69
C SER A 99 3.46 14.05 18.10
N GLY A 100 2.55 14.40 19.01
CA GLY A 100 1.45 13.53 19.38
C GLY A 100 0.41 14.24 20.23
N ALA A 101 -0.83 13.74 20.14
CA ALA A 101 -1.96 14.24 20.90
C ALA A 101 -2.36 13.24 22.01
N SER A 102 -2.81 13.72 23.18
CA SER A 102 -3.41 12.86 24.21
C SER A 102 -2.47 11.70 24.64
N MET A 103 -2.88 10.43 24.47
CA MET A 103 -2.05 9.23 24.70
C MET A 103 -0.80 9.19 23.80
N GLY A 104 -0.87 9.69 22.56
CA GLY A 104 0.28 9.86 21.68
C GLY A 104 1.22 10.96 22.17
N GLY A 105 0.69 12.01 22.77
CA GLY A 105 1.47 13.05 23.45
C GLY A 105 2.22 12.51 24.67
N TRP A 106 1.58 11.67 25.50
CA TRP A 106 2.25 10.90 26.55
C TRP A 106 3.35 9.99 25.97
N THR A 107 3.07 9.33 24.84
CA THR A 107 4.01 8.41 24.16
C THR A 107 5.27 9.15 23.69
N VAL A 108 5.13 10.35 23.13
CA VAL A 108 6.27 11.21 22.76
C VAL A 108 7.07 11.63 23.99
N LEU A 109 6.42 12.10 25.05
CA LEU A 109 7.10 12.50 26.29
C LEU A 109 7.88 11.32 26.93
N TYR A 110 7.27 10.13 26.98
CA TYR A 110 7.94 8.93 27.51
C TYR A 110 9.02 8.39 26.57
N TYR A 111 8.87 8.55 25.25
CA TYR A 111 9.92 8.22 24.29
C TYR A 111 11.17 9.07 24.54
N LEU A 112 11.01 10.38 24.75
CA LEU A 112 12.12 11.31 25.01
C LEU A 112 12.85 10.96 26.32
N LEU A 113 12.09 10.64 27.37
CA LEU A 113 12.60 10.13 28.65
C LEU A 113 13.40 8.82 28.50
N LYS A 114 12.91 7.88 27.68
CA LYS A 114 13.54 6.55 27.53
C LYS A 114 14.72 6.56 26.55
N TYR A 115 14.64 7.37 25.50
CA TYR A 115 15.60 7.45 24.40
C TYR A 115 16.12 8.89 24.19
N PRO A 116 16.75 9.51 25.23
CA PRO A 116 17.18 10.90 25.13
C PRO A 116 18.25 11.07 24.04
N PRO A 117 18.15 12.10 23.17
CA PRO A 117 19.15 12.33 22.12
C PRO A 117 20.52 12.63 22.72
N SER A 118 21.59 12.19 22.05
CA SER A 118 22.96 12.38 22.53
C SER A 118 23.58 13.66 21.97
N THR A 119 24.04 14.54 22.86
CA THR A 119 24.80 15.78 22.55
C THR A 119 26.19 15.54 21.93
N SER A 120 26.58 14.28 21.71
CA SER A 120 27.90 13.84 21.24
C SER A 120 27.89 13.09 19.90
N SER A 121 26.73 13.00 19.23
CA SER A 121 26.52 12.18 18.01
C SER A 121 27.50 12.44 16.87
N ILE A 122 27.98 13.67 16.69
CA ILE A 122 28.84 14.10 15.58
C ILE A 122 30.19 13.37 15.51
N ARG A 123 30.72 12.82 16.62
CA ARG A 123 32.06 12.18 16.66
C ARG A 123 32.06 10.65 16.66
N LEU A 124 30.89 10.00 16.60
CA LEU A 124 30.79 8.53 16.63
C LEU A 124 30.56 7.90 15.25
N ALA A 125 30.34 8.72 14.21
CA ALA A 125 30.09 8.25 12.84
C ALA A 125 31.30 7.50 12.23
N ASP A 126 32.53 7.88 12.60
CA ASP A 126 33.77 7.36 12.01
C ASP A 126 34.23 6.00 12.56
N SER A 127 33.56 5.44 13.58
CA SER A 127 34.09 4.28 14.33
C SER A 127 33.04 3.30 14.89
N ALA A 128 32.22 2.69 14.04
CA ALA A 128 31.41 1.52 14.39
C ALA A 128 31.20 0.59 13.18
N SER A 129 31.71 -0.65 13.25
CA SER A 129 31.78 -1.58 12.11
C SER A 129 30.70 -2.67 12.06
N GLU A 130 29.86 -2.81 13.09
CA GLU A 130 28.83 -3.86 13.18
C GLU A 130 27.56 -3.33 13.85
N PHE A 131 26.40 -3.69 13.31
CA PHE A 131 25.07 -3.27 13.80
C PHE A 131 24.47 -4.30 14.76
N ASP A 132 23.32 -3.99 15.36
CA ASP A 132 22.68 -4.80 16.40
C ASP A 132 21.16 -4.83 16.18
N THR A 133 20.63 -6.01 15.84
CA THR A 133 19.28 -6.20 15.29
C THR A 133 18.44 -7.27 16.02
N SER A 134 18.91 -7.83 17.14
CA SER A 134 18.18 -8.91 17.82
C SER A 134 17.01 -8.42 18.68
N LEU A 135 15.79 -8.71 18.21
CA LEU A 135 14.56 -8.66 19.01
C LEU A 135 14.68 -9.56 20.26
N PRO A 136 13.99 -9.24 21.38
CA PRO A 136 14.01 -10.08 22.57
C PRO A 136 13.41 -11.48 22.32
N THR A 137 14.22 -12.52 22.45
CA THR A 137 13.80 -13.90 22.17
C THR A 137 12.94 -14.49 23.30
N GLY A 138 11.66 -14.77 22.99
CA GLY A 138 10.86 -15.82 23.64
C GLY A 138 10.56 -15.66 25.14
N GLY A 139 9.46 -14.98 25.48
CA GLY A 139 9.01 -14.80 26.87
C GLY A 139 7.49 -14.87 27.06
N LEU A 140 6.86 -16.03 26.82
CA LEU A 140 5.43 -16.22 27.08
C LEU A 140 5.09 -15.89 28.55
N GLY A 141 4.18 -14.93 28.74
CA GLY A 141 3.60 -14.62 30.05
C GLY A 141 4.46 -13.73 30.98
N LYS A 142 5.59 -13.19 30.53
CA LYS A 142 6.27 -12.06 31.20
C LYS A 142 6.22 -10.83 30.30
N GLY A 143 5.83 -9.70 30.87
CA GLY A 143 5.73 -8.43 30.15
C GLY A 143 7.11 -7.84 29.82
N TYR A 144 7.11 -6.58 29.40
CA TYR A 144 8.32 -5.82 29.04
C TYR A 144 9.25 -5.49 30.23
N ASP A 145 8.99 -6.08 31.40
CA ASP A 145 9.76 -6.00 32.65
C ASP A 145 11.09 -6.77 32.51
N GLY A 146 12.03 -6.17 31.78
CA GLY A 146 13.31 -6.75 31.39
C GLY A 146 13.80 -6.33 30.01
N GLY A 147 12.97 -5.64 29.21
CA GLY A 147 13.31 -5.11 27.88
C GLY A 147 14.20 -3.85 27.88
N GLU A 148 15.02 -3.66 28.92
CA GLU A 148 15.98 -2.55 29.02
C GLU A 148 17.38 -3.02 28.64
N ARG A 149 17.77 -2.83 27.38
CA ARG A 149 19.19 -2.83 26.99
C ARG A 149 19.89 -1.68 27.69
N ARG A 150 21.16 -1.89 28.07
CA ARG A 150 21.93 -0.89 28.81
C ARG A 150 22.43 0.19 27.85
N ARG A 151 22.53 1.42 28.35
CA ARG A 151 22.92 2.64 27.59
C ARG A 151 24.24 2.53 26.78
N GLY A 152 25.08 1.53 27.04
CA GLY A 152 26.32 1.26 26.29
C GLY A 152 26.19 0.27 25.12
N GLU A 153 25.01 -0.31 24.89
CA GLU A 153 24.78 -1.34 23.85
C GLU A 153 24.25 -0.72 22.53
N GLU A 154 23.62 0.45 22.58
CA GLU A 154 23.09 1.17 21.40
C GLU A 154 24.20 1.89 20.59
N LYS A 155 24.56 1.34 19.42
CA LYS A 155 25.66 1.87 18.58
C LYS A 155 25.29 3.08 17.69
N LYS A 156 24.00 3.32 17.41
CA LYS A 156 23.48 4.51 16.72
C LYS A 156 22.20 4.96 17.42
N ARG A 157 21.97 6.28 17.54
CA ARG A 157 20.76 6.86 18.15
C ARG A 157 19.98 7.72 17.15
N ILE A 158 18.67 7.83 17.38
CA ILE A 158 17.76 8.64 16.57
C ILE A 158 17.96 10.12 16.93
N GLN A 159 18.26 10.97 15.93
CA GLN A 159 18.45 12.41 16.12
C GLN A 159 17.11 13.14 16.23
N VAL A 160 16.49 13.06 17.41
CA VAL A 160 15.34 13.89 17.75
C VAL A 160 15.82 15.33 17.98
N ALA A 161 15.33 16.25 17.16
CA ALA A 161 15.67 17.66 17.16
C ALA A 161 14.72 18.53 18.02
N GLY A 162 13.56 17.98 18.39
CA GLY A 162 12.59 18.60 19.30
C GLY A 162 11.22 17.93 19.24
N ALA A 163 10.28 18.43 20.04
CA ALA A 163 8.91 17.90 20.07
C ALA A 163 7.82 18.99 20.14
N PHE A 164 6.64 18.66 19.62
CA PHE A 164 5.43 19.48 19.70
C PHE A 164 4.27 18.62 20.20
N VAL A 165 3.77 18.87 21.40
CA VAL A 165 2.89 17.93 22.11
C VAL A 165 1.53 18.58 22.40
N LEU A 166 0.45 17.97 21.90
CA LEU A 166 -0.91 18.46 22.05
C LEU A 166 -1.64 17.72 23.18
N CYS A 167 -2.38 18.47 24.00
CA CYS A 167 -3.30 17.99 25.04
C CYS A 167 -2.85 16.72 25.81
N PRO A 168 -1.56 16.62 26.25
CA PRO A 168 -0.97 15.33 26.61
C PRO A 168 -1.68 14.66 27.77
N MET A 169 -1.75 13.33 27.70
CA MET A 169 -2.29 12.49 28.78
C MET A 169 -1.27 12.35 29.91
N VAL A 170 -1.00 13.47 30.60
CA VAL A 170 -0.12 13.56 31.78
C VAL A 170 -0.92 13.70 33.09
N GLY A 171 -2.23 13.96 32.98
CA GLY A 171 -3.16 13.90 34.10
C GLY A 171 -4.61 13.96 33.61
N VAL A 172 -5.51 13.22 34.26
CA VAL A 172 -6.94 13.18 33.92
C VAL A 172 -7.67 14.42 34.46
N ALA A 173 -8.45 15.08 33.59
CA ALA A 173 -9.29 16.23 33.95
C ALA A 173 -10.32 15.86 35.03
N LYS A 174 -10.67 16.81 35.91
CA LYS A 174 -11.52 16.57 37.10
C LYS A 174 -12.84 15.86 36.78
N ASN A 175 -13.45 16.21 35.64
CA ASN A 175 -14.76 15.71 35.22
C ASN A 175 -14.72 14.28 34.65
N SER A 176 -13.54 13.77 34.27
CA SER A 176 -13.34 12.44 33.67
C SER A 176 -12.63 11.46 34.59
N ARG A 177 -12.42 11.79 35.88
CA ARG A 177 -11.76 10.89 36.84
C ARG A 177 -12.73 9.78 37.30
N PRO A 178 -12.36 8.48 37.20
CA PRO A 178 -13.15 7.40 37.76
C PRO A 178 -13.32 7.52 39.28
N HIS A 179 -14.45 7.03 39.81
CA HIS A 179 -14.66 6.96 41.26
C HIS A 179 -13.70 5.94 41.89
N TRP A 180 -13.05 6.27 43.01
CA TRP A 180 -11.94 5.51 43.60
C TRP A 180 -12.20 4.00 43.79
N ILE A 181 -13.45 3.61 44.07
CA ILE A 181 -13.88 2.21 44.17
C ILE A 181 -13.61 1.43 42.87
N THR A 182 -13.81 2.04 41.70
CA THR A 182 -13.61 1.39 40.39
C THR A 182 -12.13 1.13 40.11
N GLU A 183 -11.23 1.99 40.57
CA GLU A 183 -9.78 1.76 40.47
C GLU A 183 -9.35 0.59 41.37
N TYR A 184 -9.87 0.54 42.60
CA TYR A 184 -9.58 -0.54 43.55
C TYR A 184 -10.08 -1.90 43.06
N ILE A 185 -11.31 -1.97 42.54
CA ILE A 185 -11.87 -3.19 41.93
C ILE A 185 -11.08 -3.59 40.67
N GLY A 186 -10.70 -2.62 39.83
CA GLY A 186 -9.86 -2.87 38.65
C GLY A 186 -8.53 -3.53 39.03
N ARG A 187 -7.80 -2.96 40.00
CA ARG A 187 -6.52 -3.49 40.50
C ARG A 187 -6.63 -4.93 41.04
N ALA A 188 -7.78 -5.31 41.60
CA ALA A 188 -8.01 -6.65 42.14
C ALA A 188 -8.30 -7.73 41.08
N ILE A 189 -8.67 -7.35 39.85
CA ILE A 189 -9.22 -8.27 38.82
C ILE A 189 -8.28 -8.44 37.60
N VAL A 190 -7.24 -7.61 37.46
CA VAL A 190 -6.30 -7.58 36.32
C VAL A 190 -5.83 -8.96 35.85
N SER A 191 -5.39 -9.81 36.79
CA SER A 191 -4.76 -11.12 36.52
C SER A 191 -5.70 -12.17 35.91
N LEU A 192 -7.02 -11.96 35.99
CA LEU A 192 -8.03 -12.88 35.46
C LEU A 192 -8.92 -12.24 34.39
N ALA A 193 -9.01 -10.90 34.34
CA ALA A 193 -9.97 -10.21 33.48
C ALA A 193 -9.49 -8.86 32.90
N GLY A 194 -8.17 -8.62 32.81
CA GLY A 194 -7.60 -7.38 32.26
C GLY A 194 -8.09 -6.99 30.86
N VAL A 195 -8.49 -7.98 30.04
CA VAL A 195 -9.04 -7.80 28.68
C VAL A 195 -10.50 -7.33 28.67
N LEU A 196 -11.23 -7.44 29.79
CA LEU A 196 -12.66 -7.12 29.85
C LEU A 196 -12.93 -5.61 29.66
N PRO A 197 -13.94 -5.24 28.84
CA PRO A 197 -14.47 -3.89 28.76
C PRO A 197 -15.29 -3.55 30.02
N ILE A 198 -14.92 -2.51 30.77
CA ILE A 198 -15.63 -2.13 32.02
C ILE A 198 -15.93 -0.63 32.15
N ALA A 199 -15.16 0.28 31.52
CA ALA A 199 -15.41 1.72 31.59
C ALA A 199 -15.75 2.33 30.22
N THR A 200 -16.60 3.36 30.16
CA THR A 200 -16.81 4.12 28.91
C THR A 200 -15.56 4.93 28.57
N SER A 201 -14.92 4.64 27.43
CA SER A 201 -13.72 5.37 26.99
C SER A 201 -14.12 6.73 26.42
N VAL A 202 -13.93 7.81 27.19
CA VAL A 202 -13.81 9.21 26.71
C VAL A 202 -15.03 9.84 25.99
N ARG A 203 -16.07 9.06 25.65
CA ARG A 203 -17.30 9.44 24.92
C ARG A 203 -17.94 10.73 25.47
N GLY A 204 -18.45 11.59 24.58
CA GLY A 204 -19.11 12.86 24.92
C GLY A 204 -18.24 13.98 25.50
N ASN A 205 -16.96 13.74 25.83
CA ASN A 205 -16.10 14.73 26.52
C ASN A 205 -15.00 15.35 25.64
N VAL A 206 -14.88 14.97 24.36
CA VAL A 206 -13.75 15.42 23.49
C VAL A 206 -13.94 16.78 22.82
N SER A 207 -15.20 17.17 22.61
CA SER A 207 -15.63 18.28 21.74
C SER A 207 -17.10 18.60 22.02
N ASP A 208 -17.47 19.89 22.11
CA ASP A 208 -18.86 20.38 22.12
C ASP A 208 -19.48 20.39 20.72
N ASP A 209 -18.71 20.03 19.69
CA ASP A 209 -19.17 19.87 18.31
C ASP A 209 -19.68 18.44 18.04
N PRO A 210 -20.98 18.22 17.78
CA PRO A 210 -21.54 16.89 17.54
C PRO A 210 -21.01 16.21 16.27
N SER A 211 -20.47 16.98 15.30
CA SER A 211 -19.88 16.36 14.09
C SER A 211 -18.65 15.52 14.44
N VAL A 212 -17.83 15.96 15.40
CA VAL A 212 -16.62 15.24 15.83
C VAL A 212 -16.96 13.88 16.47
N GLU A 213 -18.11 13.77 17.15
CA GLU A 213 -18.59 12.49 17.69
C GLU A 213 -19.27 11.64 16.60
N ALA A 214 -20.01 12.25 15.67
CA ALA A 214 -20.60 11.54 14.52
C ALA A 214 -19.53 10.93 13.60
N ASP A 215 -18.50 11.70 13.24
CA ASP A 215 -17.36 11.26 12.43
C ASP A 215 -16.60 10.10 13.12
N PHE A 216 -16.42 10.20 14.44
CA PHE A 216 -15.79 9.14 15.24
C PHE A 216 -16.58 7.82 15.24
N PHE A 217 -17.93 7.87 15.27
CA PHE A 217 -18.76 6.68 15.20
C PHE A 217 -19.03 6.17 13.77
N ALA A 218 -18.77 6.98 12.75
CA ALA A 218 -18.84 6.58 11.34
C ALA A 218 -17.56 5.84 10.87
N ASP A 219 -16.42 6.08 11.53
CA ASP A 219 -15.13 5.54 11.13
C ASP A 219 -14.88 4.11 11.70
N PRO A 220 -14.80 3.06 10.86
CA PRO A 220 -14.65 1.68 11.34
C PRO A 220 -13.27 1.36 11.95
N LEU A 221 -12.26 2.23 11.79
CA LEU A 221 -10.93 2.06 12.39
C LEU A 221 -10.82 2.72 13.77
N CYS A 222 -11.80 3.55 14.17
CA CYS A 222 -11.91 4.06 15.53
C CYS A 222 -12.41 2.98 16.50
N TYR A 223 -11.87 2.96 17.74
CA TYR A 223 -12.34 2.01 18.76
C TYR A 223 -13.55 2.57 19.53
N HIS A 224 -14.74 2.24 19.05
CA HIS A 224 -16.03 2.61 19.65
C HIS A 224 -16.33 1.91 21.00
N GLY A 225 -15.55 0.91 21.40
CA GLY A 225 -15.85 0.06 22.55
C GLY A 225 -15.71 0.74 23.91
N MET A 226 -15.69 -0.08 24.96
CA MET A 226 -15.45 0.35 26.33
C MET A 226 -13.98 0.09 26.69
N LEU A 227 -13.37 1.01 27.42
CA LEU A 227 -12.00 0.91 27.89
C LEU A 227 -11.82 -0.36 28.73
N ARG A 228 -10.77 -1.11 28.39
CA ARG A 228 -10.39 -2.36 29.05
C ARG A 228 -9.62 -2.08 30.33
N VAL A 229 -9.79 -2.93 31.34
CA VAL A 229 -9.20 -2.75 32.69
C VAL A 229 -7.68 -2.63 32.65
N GLY A 230 -7.00 -3.51 31.90
CA GLY A 230 -5.54 -3.50 31.76
C GLY A 230 -5.01 -2.22 31.12
N THR A 231 -5.70 -1.71 30.11
CA THR A 231 -5.41 -0.42 29.47
C THR A 231 -5.57 0.71 30.49
N GLY A 232 -6.73 0.84 31.13
CA GLY A 232 -7.01 1.93 32.07
C GLY A 232 -6.01 2.03 33.23
N LEU A 233 -5.57 0.90 33.77
CA LEU A 233 -4.53 0.88 34.82
C LEU A 233 -3.12 1.16 34.28
N SER A 234 -2.81 0.70 33.06
CA SER A 234 -1.56 1.07 32.38
C SER A 234 -1.46 2.57 32.13
N LEU A 235 -2.56 3.22 31.71
CA LEU A 235 -2.63 4.67 31.53
C LEU A 235 -2.34 5.42 32.84
N LEU A 236 -2.93 4.99 33.95
CA LEU A 236 -2.68 5.56 35.29
C LEU A 236 -1.22 5.36 35.74
N GLY A 237 -0.66 4.17 35.58
CA GLY A 237 0.73 3.88 35.93
C GLY A 237 1.74 4.69 35.12
N GLY A 238 1.53 4.80 33.80
CA GLY A 238 2.41 5.57 32.91
C GLY A 238 2.35 7.08 33.17
N MET A 239 1.20 7.65 33.55
CA MET A 239 1.12 9.05 33.99
C MET A 239 1.98 9.31 35.23
N ILE A 240 1.89 8.44 36.24
CA ILE A 240 2.64 8.57 37.50
C ILE A 240 4.16 8.45 37.26
N GLU A 241 4.59 7.48 36.46
CA GLU A 241 6.03 7.29 36.17
C GLU A 241 6.61 8.41 35.29
N LEU A 242 5.83 8.94 34.34
CA LEU A 242 6.24 10.08 33.52
C LEU A 242 6.38 11.36 34.37
N ASP A 243 5.41 11.67 35.23
CA ASP A 243 5.51 12.79 36.17
C ASP A 243 6.71 12.61 37.11
N ARG A 244 6.91 11.43 37.69
CA ARG A 244 8.05 11.15 38.58
C ARG A 244 9.41 11.47 37.95
N ARG A 245 9.53 11.37 36.62
CA ARG A 245 10.78 11.48 35.84
C ARG A 245 10.80 12.64 34.84
N ALA A 246 9.90 13.61 34.95
CA ALA A 246 9.80 14.77 34.06
C ALA A 246 11.14 15.52 33.86
N GLU A 247 11.93 15.59 34.93
CA GLU A 247 13.26 16.22 35.00
C GLU A 247 14.34 15.52 34.14
N GLU A 248 14.04 14.38 33.50
CA GLU A 248 14.94 13.68 32.57
C GLU A 248 14.69 14.06 31.09
N ILE A 249 13.64 14.83 30.77
CA ILE A 249 13.23 15.15 29.39
C ILE A 249 13.93 16.42 28.89
N ASP A 250 15.23 16.29 28.61
CA ASP A 250 16.07 17.39 28.12
C ASP A 250 16.10 17.48 26.57
N VAL A 251 15.04 18.07 25.99
CA VAL A 251 14.97 18.43 24.56
C VAL A 251 14.18 19.74 24.34
N PRO A 252 14.39 20.45 23.22
CA PRO A 252 13.50 21.53 22.79
C PRO A 252 12.06 21.03 22.62
N ILE A 253 11.09 21.67 23.29
CA ILE A 253 9.74 21.13 23.37
C ILE A 253 8.66 22.21 23.56
N ARG A 254 7.63 22.18 22.71
CA ARG A 254 6.45 23.04 22.84
C ARG A 254 5.23 22.21 23.25
N LEU A 255 4.66 22.53 24.40
CA LEU A 255 3.43 21.92 24.93
C LEU A 255 2.24 22.82 24.62
N ILE A 256 1.16 22.27 24.05
CA ILE A 256 -0.05 23.04 23.73
C ILE A 256 -1.28 22.32 24.29
N HIS A 257 -2.17 23.06 24.98
CA HIS A 257 -3.36 22.50 25.63
C HIS A 257 -4.54 23.47 25.57
N GLY A 258 -5.77 22.96 25.45
CA GLY A 258 -6.99 23.76 25.57
C GLY A 258 -7.41 23.99 27.02
N SER A 259 -7.88 25.21 27.36
CA SER A 259 -8.39 25.50 28.72
C SER A 259 -9.68 24.74 29.04
N ALA A 260 -10.48 24.42 28.01
CA ALA A 260 -11.75 23.71 28.10
C ALA A 260 -11.63 22.19 27.84
N ASP A 261 -10.42 21.63 27.87
CA ASP A 261 -10.21 20.18 27.78
C ASP A 261 -10.89 19.46 28.97
N ARG A 262 -11.81 18.53 28.65
CA ARG A 262 -12.57 17.74 29.63
C ARG A 262 -12.02 16.32 29.79
N VAL A 263 -10.98 15.94 29.04
CA VAL A 263 -10.34 14.63 29.03
C VAL A 263 -9.01 14.67 29.77
N THR A 264 -8.07 15.49 29.30
CA THR A 264 -6.74 15.67 29.90
C THR A 264 -6.63 17.04 30.57
N SER A 265 -5.72 17.16 31.54
CA SER A 265 -5.66 18.30 32.46
C SER A 265 -4.58 19.29 32.03
N HIS A 266 -4.98 20.44 31.48
CA HIS A 266 -4.05 21.54 31.18
C HIS A 266 -3.23 21.97 32.41
N LEU A 267 -3.82 21.92 33.62
CA LEU A 267 -3.12 22.18 34.89
C LEU A 267 -2.00 21.16 35.17
N ALA A 268 -2.14 19.90 34.72
CA ALA A 268 -1.08 18.90 34.84
C ALA A 268 0.01 19.10 33.77
N THR A 269 -0.36 19.67 32.61
CA THR A 269 0.60 20.03 31.56
C THR A 269 1.46 21.24 31.97
N LEU A 270 0.87 22.21 32.70
CA LEU A 270 1.61 23.29 33.36
C LEU A 270 2.56 22.75 34.46
N GLN A 271 2.07 21.86 35.33
CA GLN A 271 2.90 21.23 36.37
C GLN A 271 4.05 20.38 35.79
N LEU A 272 3.85 19.74 34.64
CA LEU A 272 4.90 19.06 33.89
C LEU A 272 5.91 20.09 33.32
N TYR A 273 5.42 21.13 32.66
CA TYR A 273 6.24 22.17 32.02
C TYR A 273 7.24 22.79 32.99
N ASP A 274 6.81 23.13 34.21
CA ASP A 274 7.67 23.72 35.24
C ASP A 274 8.89 22.82 35.57
N ARG A 275 8.74 21.50 35.42
CA ARG A 275 9.74 20.48 35.77
C ARG A 275 10.61 19.98 34.61
N LEU A 276 10.27 20.32 33.35
CA LEU A 276 11.13 19.99 32.20
C LEU A 276 12.46 20.78 32.30
N PRO A 277 13.63 20.15 32.12
CA PRO A 277 14.93 20.80 32.37
C PRO A 277 15.42 21.71 31.23
N ASN A 278 14.91 21.55 30.00
CA ASN A 278 15.43 22.25 28.83
C ASN A 278 15.03 23.75 28.80
N ASP A 279 15.93 24.62 28.33
CA ASP A 279 15.69 26.07 28.21
C ASP A 279 14.84 26.45 26.98
N ASP A 280 14.89 25.69 25.86
CA ASP A 280 14.06 25.89 24.66
C ASP A 280 12.72 25.14 24.80
N LYS A 281 12.07 25.35 25.96
CA LYS A 281 10.73 24.86 26.25
C LYS A 281 9.70 25.98 26.15
N GLU A 282 8.53 25.67 25.60
CA GLU A 282 7.40 26.60 25.50
C GLU A 282 6.10 25.92 25.92
N ILE A 283 5.17 26.71 26.46
CA ILE A 283 3.79 26.28 26.71
C ILE A 283 2.79 27.37 26.29
N GLU A 284 1.72 26.97 25.61
CA GLU A 284 0.61 27.85 25.20
C GLU A 284 -0.71 27.18 25.61
N ILE A 285 -1.49 27.88 26.44
CA ILE A 285 -2.82 27.42 26.88
C ILE A 285 -3.87 28.18 26.07
N TYR A 286 -4.52 27.47 25.15
CA TYR A 286 -5.51 28.04 24.25
C TYR A 286 -6.87 28.20 24.97
N GLU A 287 -7.26 29.44 25.21
CA GLU A 287 -8.53 29.75 25.88
C GLU A 287 -9.74 29.33 25.03
N GLY A 288 -10.69 28.61 25.64
CA GLY A 288 -11.89 28.08 24.98
C GLY A 288 -11.65 26.91 24.01
N TYR A 289 -10.44 26.34 23.95
CA TYR A 289 -10.16 25.13 23.15
C TYR A 289 -10.36 23.86 23.98
N GLU A 290 -10.73 22.79 23.29
CA GLU A 290 -11.06 21.47 23.85
C GLU A 290 -9.99 20.42 23.52
N HIS A 291 -10.30 19.13 23.71
CA HIS A 291 -9.33 18.04 23.53
C HIS A 291 -8.86 17.89 22.07
N ILE A 292 -9.77 17.99 21.09
CA ILE A 292 -9.44 17.84 19.66
C ILE A 292 -9.04 19.20 19.06
N MET A 293 -7.86 19.69 19.47
CA MET A 293 -7.37 21.05 19.15
C MET A 293 -7.17 21.35 17.65
N VAL A 294 -7.16 20.32 16.79
CA VAL A 294 -6.98 20.45 15.33
C VAL A 294 -8.18 19.96 14.52
N LYS A 295 -9.38 19.83 15.11
CA LYS A 295 -10.60 19.43 14.39
C LYS A 295 -10.81 20.27 13.12
N VAL A 296 -11.36 19.66 12.06
CA VAL A 296 -11.78 20.43 10.88
C VAL A 296 -12.93 21.36 11.28
N GLY A 297 -12.82 22.65 10.97
CA GLY A 297 -13.88 23.61 11.25
C GLY A 297 -15.12 23.38 10.38
N ARG A 298 -16.31 23.55 10.95
CA ARG A 298 -17.58 23.49 10.21
C ARG A 298 -17.79 24.68 9.26
N ASP A 299 -17.14 25.79 9.59
CA ASP A 299 -17.13 27.05 8.88
C ASP A 299 -15.74 27.70 9.02
N GLU A 300 -15.49 28.75 8.24
CA GLU A 300 -14.17 29.41 8.18
C GLU A 300 -13.74 30.04 9.52
N ALA A 301 -14.68 30.51 10.35
CA ALA A 301 -14.37 31.13 11.64
C ALA A 301 -14.05 30.08 12.73
N ASP A 302 -14.68 28.91 12.68
CA ASP A 302 -14.31 27.77 13.49
C ASP A 302 -13.00 27.13 13.01
N ASP A 303 -12.73 27.12 11.70
CA ASP A 303 -11.48 26.57 11.14
C ASP A 303 -10.25 27.43 11.43
N GLN A 304 -10.39 28.75 11.57
CA GLN A 304 -9.32 29.63 12.06
C GLN A 304 -8.70 29.13 13.38
N LYS A 305 -9.48 28.45 14.23
CA LYS A 305 -8.96 27.84 15.47
C LYS A 305 -7.92 26.75 15.17
N ARG A 306 -8.22 25.86 14.22
CA ARG A 306 -7.30 24.83 13.71
C ARG A 306 -6.09 25.47 13.04
N GLN A 307 -6.28 26.48 12.21
CA GLN A 307 -5.17 27.14 11.50
C GLN A 307 -4.17 27.78 12.47
N LYS A 308 -4.62 28.42 13.56
CA LYS A 308 -3.69 28.95 14.59
C LYS A 308 -2.78 27.83 15.14
N VAL A 309 -3.35 26.68 15.52
CA VAL A 309 -2.59 25.54 16.06
C VAL A 309 -1.65 24.92 15.02
N LEU A 310 -2.08 24.79 13.75
CA LEU A 310 -1.22 24.26 12.68
C LEU A 310 -0.03 25.19 12.36
N VAL A 311 -0.24 26.50 12.34
CA VAL A 311 0.83 27.50 12.17
C VAL A 311 1.80 27.47 13.35
N ASP A 312 1.30 27.36 14.59
CA ASP A 312 2.13 27.21 15.79
C ASP A 312 2.99 25.93 15.75
N TRP A 313 2.40 24.81 15.31
CA TRP A 313 3.09 23.53 15.13
C TRP A 313 4.17 23.62 14.05
N ARG A 314 3.86 24.22 12.89
CA ARG A 314 4.82 24.44 11.80
C ARG A 314 5.96 25.36 12.23
N SER A 315 5.67 26.44 12.97
CA SER A 315 6.68 27.40 13.42
C SER A 315 7.69 26.74 14.38
N CYS A 316 7.21 25.90 15.30
CA CYS A 316 8.03 25.15 16.24
C CYS A 316 9.00 24.19 15.52
N THR A 317 8.52 23.43 14.54
CA THR A 317 9.33 22.43 13.83
C THR A 317 10.24 23.04 12.75
N MET A 318 10.06 24.32 12.41
CA MET A 318 10.89 25.07 11.47
C MET A 318 12.08 25.80 12.08
N ARG A 319 12.11 26.05 13.41
CA ARG A 319 13.18 26.81 14.08
C ARG A 319 14.58 26.32 13.68
N GLU A 320 15.54 27.26 13.62
CA GLU A 320 16.94 26.95 13.39
C GLU A 320 17.66 26.70 14.72
N VAL A 321 18.05 25.44 14.96
CA VAL A 321 19.08 25.12 15.96
C VAL A 321 20.40 25.73 15.46
N ILE A 322 21.01 26.58 16.27
CA ILE A 322 22.13 27.46 15.89
C ILE A 322 23.30 26.69 15.26
N SER A 323 23.86 27.26 14.20
CA SER A 323 24.66 26.57 13.19
C SER A 323 26.09 26.18 13.60
N VAL A 324 26.59 25.10 12.98
CA VAL A 324 27.97 25.00 12.50
C VAL A 324 27.93 24.64 11.00
N SER A 325 28.85 25.19 10.21
CA SER A 325 28.83 25.17 8.74
C SER A 325 29.06 23.77 8.13
N PRO A 326 28.51 23.49 6.93
CA PRO A 326 28.75 22.22 6.23
C PRO A 326 30.19 22.11 5.68
N PRO A 327 30.79 20.90 5.66
CA PRO A 327 32.02 20.62 4.91
C PRO A 327 31.81 20.74 3.39
N GLN A 328 32.92 20.87 2.66
CA GLN A 328 32.91 21.01 1.20
C GLN A 328 32.57 19.69 0.48
N GLN A 329 31.80 19.77 -0.60
CA GLN A 329 31.54 18.64 -1.49
C GLN A 329 32.83 18.21 -2.22
N THR A 330 33.32 16.99 -1.96
CA THR A 330 34.35 16.35 -2.78
C THR A 330 33.71 15.50 -3.88
N SER A 331 33.83 15.94 -5.12
CA SER A 331 33.42 15.16 -6.30
C SER A 331 34.45 14.07 -6.61
N ALA A 332 34.10 12.79 -6.40
CA ALA A 332 34.67 11.61 -7.10
C ALA A 332 34.02 10.29 -6.63
N ALA A 333 33.05 9.75 -7.40
CA ALA A 333 32.62 8.33 -7.31
C ALA A 333 31.70 7.91 -8.50
N LEU A 334 32.13 8.12 -9.75
CA LEU A 334 31.42 7.64 -10.95
C LEU A 334 32.22 6.49 -11.61
N ALA A 335 32.07 5.27 -11.10
CA ALA A 335 32.49 4.03 -11.76
C ALA A 335 31.82 2.80 -11.11
N ASP A 336 31.61 1.76 -11.93
CA ASP A 336 31.35 0.35 -11.58
C ASP A 336 30.49 0.01 -10.36
N HIS A 337 29.19 -0.16 -10.62
CA HIS A 337 28.44 -1.30 -10.08
C HIS A 337 27.41 -1.84 -11.11
N ARG A 338 27.90 -2.24 -12.29
CA ARG A 338 27.12 -3.06 -13.24
C ARG A 338 27.29 -4.54 -12.93
N LEU A 339 26.34 -5.12 -12.19
CA LEU A 339 25.91 -6.54 -12.22
C LEU A 339 24.87 -6.77 -11.10
N LEU A 340 23.97 -7.74 -11.30
CA LEU A 340 22.91 -8.16 -10.35
C LEU A 340 21.73 -7.18 -10.13
N SER A 341 21.03 -6.82 -11.21
CA SER A 341 19.56 -6.71 -11.15
C SER A 341 18.92 -7.53 -12.27
N GLN A 342 18.17 -8.57 -11.88
CA GLN A 342 17.31 -9.37 -12.76
C GLN A 342 16.18 -9.99 -11.94
N ARG A 343 15.08 -9.25 -11.80
CA ARG A 343 13.74 -9.78 -11.49
C ARG A 343 12.67 -8.72 -11.79
N PHE A 344 11.57 -9.18 -12.37
CA PHE A 344 10.23 -8.55 -12.49
C PHE A 344 9.99 -7.24 -13.28
N THR A 345 11.00 -6.53 -13.82
CA THR A 345 10.79 -5.30 -14.63
C THR A 345 9.95 -5.45 -15.90
N LEU A 346 8.61 -5.33 -15.76
CA LEU A 346 7.68 -5.58 -16.88
C LEU A 346 6.42 -4.68 -17.01
N VAL A 347 5.69 -4.14 -16.01
CA VAL A 347 4.35 -3.48 -16.29
C VAL A 347 4.40 -2.15 -17.03
N LYS A 348 5.60 -1.67 -17.35
CA LYS A 348 5.86 -0.24 -17.46
C LYS A 348 6.29 0.16 -18.87
N PRO A 349 7.10 -0.66 -19.59
CA PRO A 349 7.15 -0.66 -21.07
C PRO A 349 5.81 -0.97 -21.77
N ILE A 350 4.77 -1.28 -21.00
CA ILE A 350 3.81 -2.32 -21.35
C ILE A 350 2.36 -1.90 -21.04
N GLY A 351 2.17 -1.00 -20.06
CA GLY A 351 1.13 0.01 -20.15
C GLY A 351 1.37 0.91 -21.36
N ASN A 352 2.63 1.35 -21.57
CA ASN A 352 3.00 2.23 -22.68
C ASN A 352 2.64 1.65 -24.05
N ALA A 353 3.10 0.43 -24.37
CA ALA A 353 2.78 -0.23 -25.63
C ALA A 353 1.27 -0.46 -25.83
N CYS A 354 0.51 -0.75 -24.75
CA CYS A 354 -0.95 -0.87 -24.84
C CYS A 354 -1.64 0.49 -25.08
N TRP A 355 -1.24 1.57 -24.42
CA TRP A 355 -1.82 2.90 -24.65
C TRP A 355 -1.42 3.50 -26.01
N GLU A 356 -0.19 3.27 -26.47
CA GLU A 356 0.24 3.55 -27.84
C GLU A 356 -0.68 2.83 -28.84
N LEU A 357 -0.83 1.51 -28.70
CA LEU A 357 -1.72 0.71 -29.54
C LEU A 357 -3.18 1.21 -29.48
N TYR A 358 -3.72 1.55 -28.30
CA TYR A 358 -5.07 2.12 -28.18
C TYR A 358 -5.19 3.47 -28.87
N THR A 359 -4.19 4.36 -28.79
CA THR A 359 -4.25 5.61 -29.57
C THR A 359 -4.25 5.36 -31.07
N ILE A 360 -3.50 4.35 -31.55
CA ILE A 360 -3.49 3.99 -32.97
C ILE A 360 -4.83 3.38 -33.40
N GLU A 361 -5.40 2.45 -32.62
CA GLU A 361 -6.69 1.82 -32.93
C GLU A 361 -7.86 2.82 -32.92
N HIS A 362 -7.86 3.79 -32.00
CA HIS A 362 -8.90 4.83 -31.92
C HIS A 362 -8.61 6.08 -32.77
N GLY A 363 -7.52 6.09 -33.56
CA GLY A 363 -7.13 7.24 -34.38
C GLY A 363 -6.88 8.52 -33.57
N LEU A 364 -6.31 8.39 -32.37
CA LEU A 364 -5.93 9.49 -31.48
C LEU A 364 -4.46 9.88 -31.71
N SER A 365 -4.18 11.18 -31.63
CA SER A 365 -2.83 11.73 -31.63
C SER A 365 -2.12 11.57 -30.27
N PRO A 366 -0.77 11.69 -30.19
CA PRO A 366 -0.02 11.59 -28.93
C PRO A 366 -0.30 12.68 -27.88
N ASP A 367 -1.04 13.73 -28.24
CA ASP A 367 -1.59 14.72 -27.31
C ASP A 367 -3.07 14.46 -26.91
N GLY A 368 -3.67 13.37 -27.42
CA GLY A 368 -5.01 12.89 -27.04
C GLY A 368 -6.17 13.41 -27.90
N ARG A 369 -5.92 13.94 -29.10
CA ARG A 369 -6.98 14.47 -29.98
C ARG A 369 -7.35 13.49 -31.08
N LEU A 370 -8.62 13.44 -31.46
CA LEU A 370 -9.07 12.62 -32.60
C LEU A 370 -8.47 13.18 -33.90
N MET A 371 -7.86 12.30 -34.71
CA MET A 371 -7.37 12.65 -36.04
C MET A 371 -8.52 12.73 -37.05
N GLU A 372 -8.31 13.49 -38.12
CA GLU A 372 -9.23 13.57 -39.25
C GLU A 372 -9.35 12.18 -39.92
N GLY A 373 -10.55 11.60 -39.91
CA GLY A 373 -10.80 10.24 -40.37
C GLY A 373 -10.65 9.13 -39.30
N SER A 374 -10.57 9.47 -38.00
CA SER A 374 -10.60 8.47 -36.91
C SER A 374 -11.86 7.57 -36.95
N PRO A 375 -11.75 6.25 -36.71
CA PRO A 375 -12.90 5.36 -36.60
C PRO A 375 -13.79 5.68 -35.39
N SER A 376 -13.22 6.21 -34.30
CA SER A 376 -13.95 6.64 -33.10
C SER A 376 -14.55 8.04 -33.23
N SER A 377 -14.74 8.54 -34.45
CA SER A 377 -15.52 9.77 -34.73
C SER A 377 -17.04 9.55 -34.72
N SER A 378 -17.50 8.29 -34.64
CA SER A 378 -18.92 7.92 -34.57
C SER A 378 -19.21 6.72 -33.64
N ASP A 379 -18.28 6.38 -32.74
CA ASP A 379 -18.39 5.27 -31.78
C ASP A 379 -18.03 5.78 -30.37
N ASP A 380 -18.97 5.66 -29.42
CA ASP A 380 -18.79 6.08 -28.03
C ASP A 380 -17.99 5.07 -27.17
N GLY A 381 -17.75 3.84 -27.67
CA GLY A 381 -17.19 2.71 -26.91
C GLY A 381 -15.83 2.98 -26.28
N PHE A 382 -15.00 3.81 -26.90
CA PHE A 382 -13.67 4.19 -26.38
C PHE A 382 -13.73 5.05 -25.10
N SER A 383 -14.88 5.68 -24.81
CA SER A 383 -15.10 6.45 -23.56
C SER A 383 -14.99 5.57 -22.30
N THR A 384 -15.08 4.25 -22.45
CA THR A 384 -14.80 3.25 -21.40
C THR A 384 -13.35 3.33 -20.90
N PHE A 385 -12.39 3.64 -21.78
CA PHE A 385 -10.95 3.70 -21.46
C PHE A 385 -10.35 5.11 -21.49
N PHE A 386 -11.04 6.09 -22.09
CA PHE A 386 -10.62 7.49 -22.11
C PHE A 386 -11.68 8.40 -21.49
N SER A 387 -11.27 9.46 -20.79
CA SER A 387 -12.14 10.56 -20.38
C SER A 387 -11.91 11.79 -21.26
N GLU A 388 -12.98 12.46 -21.68
CA GLU A 388 -12.85 13.78 -22.32
C GLU A 388 -12.49 14.84 -21.28
N ALA A 389 -11.42 15.57 -21.54
CA ALA A 389 -11.00 16.78 -20.86
C ALA A 389 -11.20 18.00 -21.77
N GLY A 390 -11.31 19.18 -21.16
CA GLY A 390 -11.63 20.43 -21.85
C GLY A 390 -10.79 20.69 -23.11
N ALA A 391 -11.46 21.21 -24.15
CA ALA A 391 -10.93 21.41 -25.50
C ALA A 391 -10.63 20.12 -26.30
N GLY A 392 -11.51 19.11 -26.17
CA GLY A 392 -11.57 17.94 -27.05
C GLY A 392 -10.38 16.98 -26.90
N LYS A 393 -9.84 16.88 -25.69
CA LYS A 393 -8.67 16.05 -25.37
C LYS A 393 -9.10 14.81 -24.62
N HIS A 394 -8.83 13.63 -25.17
CA HIS A 394 -9.08 12.34 -24.53
C HIS A 394 -7.87 11.93 -23.69
N VAL A 395 -8.09 11.68 -22.40
CA VAL A 395 -7.07 11.30 -21.42
C VAL A 395 -7.31 9.85 -20.97
N PRO A 396 -6.30 8.98 -21.00
CA PRO A 396 -6.40 7.60 -20.49
C PRO A 396 -6.91 7.52 -19.06
N ARG A 397 -7.84 6.61 -18.80
CA ARG A 397 -8.30 6.23 -17.45
C ARG A 397 -7.30 5.26 -16.80
N SER A 398 -6.03 5.65 -16.76
CA SER A 398 -4.90 4.84 -16.31
C SER A 398 -4.19 5.46 -15.11
N LEU A 399 -3.96 4.65 -14.07
CA LEU A 399 -3.01 4.98 -13.01
C LEU A 399 -1.70 4.25 -13.24
N TYR A 400 -0.66 5.00 -13.58
CA TYR A 400 0.71 4.52 -13.57
C TYR A 400 1.26 4.66 -12.16
N VAL A 401 1.26 3.56 -11.41
CA VAL A 401 2.15 3.42 -10.25
C VAL A 401 3.42 2.77 -10.76
N ASP A 402 4.35 3.57 -11.28
CA ASP A 402 5.72 3.10 -11.13
C ASP A 402 6.06 3.20 -9.67
N LEU A 403 7.00 2.36 -9.30
CA LEU A 403 7.76 2.60 -8.15
C LEU A 403 9.14 3.09 -8.72
N GLU A 404 9.91 2.42 -9.57
CA GLU A 404 11.17 3.02 -10.08
C GLU A 404 10.94 4.30 -10.95
N PRO A 405 11.48 5.50 -10.60
CA PRO A 405 11.09 6.74 -11.27
C PRO A 405 11.53 6.85 -12.73
N ASN A 406 12.64 6.20 -13.10
CA ASN A 406 13.26 6.34 -14.42
C ASN A 406 12.30 6.00 -15.58
N VAL A 407 11.45 4.98 -15.43
CA VAL A 407 10.56 4.50 -16.51
C VAL A 407 9.31 5.37 -16.65
N ILE A 408 8.82 5.98 -15.57
CA ILE A 408 7.79 7.04 -15.67
C ILE A 408 8.39 8.33 -16.22
N ASP A 409 9.65 8.64 -15.94
CA ASP A 409 10.31 9.79 -16.55
C ASP A 409 10.57 9.58 -18.06
N GLU A 410 10.71 8.34 -18.56
CA GLU A 410 10.62 8.05 -19.99
C GLU A 410 9.24 8.43 -20.57
N VAL A 411 8.13 8.14 -19.87
CA VAL A 411 6.77 8.55 -20.30
C VAL A 411 6.61 10.07 -20.28
N ARG A 412 7.06 10.73 -19.21
CA ARG A 412 6.97 12.20 -19.02
C ARG A 412 7.85 12.97 -20.02
N ASN A 413 8.88 12.36 -20.59
CA ASN A 413 9.75 13.00 -21.59
C ASN A 413 9.47 12.56 -23.04
N GLY A 414 8.92 11.36 -23.24
CA GLY A 414 8.68 10.73 -24.54
C GLY A 414 7.47 11.25 -25.32
N THR A 415 7.16 10.57 -26.43
CA THR A 415 6.15 10.96 -27.44
C THR A 415 4.76 11.20 -26.83
N TYR A 416 4.36 10.37 -25.87
CA TYR A 416 3.03 10.38 -25.26
C TYR A 416 2.94 11.17 -23.94
N ARG A 417 3.97 11.96 -23.58
CA ARG A 417 4.00 12.77 -22.34
C ARG A 417 2.78 13.67 -22.13
N SER A 418 2.16 14.11 -23.21
CA SER A 418 0.98 14.97 -23.24
C SER A 418 -0.33 14.21 -23.10
N LEU A 419 -0.36 12.89 -23.29
CA LEU A 419 -1.57 12.08 -23.25
C LEU A 419 -2.11 11.94 -21.82
N PHE A 420 -1.25 11.53 -20.89
CA PHE A 420 -1.58 11.23 -19.50
C PHE A 420 -1.74 12.48 -18.61
N HIS A 421 -2.32 12.33 -17.42
CA HIS A 421 -2.36 13.38 -16.40
C HIS A 421 -1.13 13.28 -15.49
N PRO A 422 -0.45 14.37 -15.11
CA PRO A 422 0.75 14.29 -14.25
C PRO A 422 0.51 13.59 -12.91
N GLU A 423 -0.69 13.77 -12.33
CA GLU A 423 -1.08 13.17 -11.05
C GLU A 423 -1.39 11.67 -11.15
N THR A 424 -1.63 11.13 -12.36
CA THR A 424 -1.82 9.68 -12.55
C THR A 424 -0.51 8.94 -12.84
N MET A 425 0.65 9.58 -12.63
CA MET A 425 2.00 9.02 -12.75
C MET A 425 2.76 9.14 -11.42
N ILE A 426 2.59 8.14 -10.55
CA ILE A 426 3.13 8.03 -9.18
C ILE A 426 4.46 7.23 -9.20
N THR A 427 5.41 7.54 -8.30
CA THR A 427 6.79 6.97 -8.24
C THR A 427 7.28 6.65 -6.80
N GLY A 428 8.09 5.57 -6.66
CA GLY A 428 8.67 4.87 -5.48
C GLY A 428 9.98 4.06 -5.81
N LYS A 429 9.98 2.70 -5.76
CA LYS A 429 10.87 1.69 -6.45
C LYS A 429 10.22 0.27 -6.76
N GLU A 430 10.34 -0.35 -7.98
CA GLU A 430 10.00 -1.77 -8.44
C GLU A 430 8.60 -2.14 -9.16
N ASP A 431 8.33 -3.36 -9.72
CA ASP A 431 7.62 -3.61 -11.06
C ASP A 431 6.83 -4.99 -11.44
N ALA A 432 6.01 -5.10 -12.56
CA ALA A 432 5.54 -6.31 -13.45
C ALA A 432 4.03 -6.39 -14.00
N ALA A 433 3.49 -6.77 -15.22
CA ALA A 433 3.82 -7.16 -16.66
C ALA A 433 2.62 -7.12 -17.74
N ASN A 434 2.82 -7.15 -19.11
CA ASN A 434 1.85 -7.43 -20.28
C ASN A 434 2.57 -8.01 -21.56
N ASN A 435 1.89 -8.50 -22.62
CA ASN A 435 1.53 -7.74 -23.85
C ASN A 435 0.21 -8.25 -24.50
N PHE A 436 -0.82 -8.48 -23.68
CA PHE A 436 -1.95 -9.37 -24.01
C PHE A 436 -3.33 -8.71 -23.78
N VAL A 437 -3.39 -7.69 -22.93
CA VAL A 437 -4.61 -6.97 -22.51
C VAL A 437 -5.35 -6.28 -23.65
N SER A 438 -4.68 -5.88 -24.74
CA SER A 438 -5.34 -5.22 -25.88
C SER A 438 -6.41 -6.10 -26.55
N SER A 439 -6.14 -7.39 -26.70
CA SER A 439 -7.07 -8.34 -27.33
C SER A 439 -8.22 -8.73 -26.39
N ILE A 440 -7.98 -8.79 -25.08
CA ILE A 440 -9.02 -9.05 -24.07
C ILE A 440 -10.01 -7.89 -24.01
N THR A 441 -9.49 -6.66 -24.00
CA THR A 441 -10.29 -5.44 -23.82
C THR A 441 -10.96 -4.95 -25.10
N ALA A 442 -10.72 -5.58 -26.26
CA ALA A 442 -11.27 -5.11 -27.53
C ALA A 442 -12.81 -5.04 -27.53
N SER A 443 -13.49 -6.02 -26.90
CA SER A 443 -14.96 -6.05 -26.75
C SER A 443 -15.53 -5.01 -25.77
N LEU A 444 -14.67 -4.24 -25.11
CA LEU A 444 -15.00 -3.14 -24.20
C LEU A 444 -14.64 -1.76 -24.79
N ARG A 445 -14.05 -1.75 -25.99
CA ARG A 445 -13.46 -0.56 -26.63
C ARG A 445 -14.05 -0.28 -28.02
N PHE A 446 -14.53 -1.31 -28.71
CA PHE A 446 -15.20 -1.23 -30.01
C PHE A 446 -16.52 -2.01 -29.93
N ASP A 447 -17.53 -1.57 -30.67
CA ASP A 447 -18.70 -2.42 -30.92
C ASP A 447 -18.36 -3.60 -31.86
N GLY A 448 -19.18 -4.64 -31.83
CA GLY A 448 -18.86 -5.93 -32.42
C GLY A 448 -20.07 -6.81 -32.66
N SER A 449 -19.89 -7.78 -33.56
CA SER A 449 -20.93 -8.74 -33.93
C SER A 449 -21.31 -9.69 -32.79
N LEU A 450 -20.45 -9.81 -31.77
CA LEU A 450 -20.71 -10.52 -30.52
C LEU A 450 -19.74 -10.01 -29.43
N ASN A 451 -20.25 -9.17 -28.52
CA ASN A 451 -19.47 -8.53 -27.45
C ASN A 451 -19.42 -9.40 -26.18
N VAL A 452 -18.42 -9.17 -25.32
CA VAL A 452 -18.17 -9.90 -24.06
C VAL A 452 -17.69 -8.91 -23.00
N ASP A 453 -18.29 -8.94 -21.80
CA ASP A 453 -18.00 -8.02 -20.69
C ASP A 453 -16.96 -8.57 -19.67
N LEU A 454 -16.39 -7.69 -18.84
CA LEU A 454 -15.48 -8.07 -17.73
C LEU A 454 -16.16 -9.00 -16.70
N ASN A 455 -17.43 -8.76 -16.36
CA ASN A 455 -18.16 -9.65 -15.47
C ASN A 455 -18.42 -11.02 -16.15
N GLU A 456 -18.53 -11.03 -17.47
CA GLU A 456 -18.62 -12.27 -18.25
C GLU A 456 -17.31 -13.05 -18.28
N PHE A 457 -16.13 -12.43 -18.23
CA PHE A 457 -14.89 -13.21 -18.08
C PHE A 457 -14.83 -13.95 -16.74
N GLN A 458 -15.24 -13.32 -15.64
CA GLN A 458 -15.31 -14.01 -14.34
C GLN A 458 -16.33 -15.16 -14.38
N THR A 459 -17.60 -14.86 -14.70
CA THR A 459 -18.68 -15.87 -14.65
C THR A 459 -18.56 -17.01 -15.66
N ASN A 460 -17.75 -16.86 -16.73
CA ASN A 460 -17.66 -17.86 -17.80
C ASN A 460 -16.29 -18.50 -17.99
N LEU A 461 -15.22 -18.00 -17.35
CA LEU A 461 -13.90 -18.65 -17.34
C LEU A 461 -13.51 -19.20 -15.96
N VAL A 462 -14.17 -18.77 -14.88
CA VAL A 462 -13.83 -19.16 -13.49
C VAL A 462 -14.98 -20.00 -12.90
N PRO A 463 -14.98 -21.34 -13.08
CA PRO A 463 -16.01 -22.21 -12.54
C PRO A 463 -15.92 -22.35 -11.01
N PHE A 464 -14.70 -22.27 -10.46
CA PHE A 464 -14.42 -22.36 -9.03
C PHE A 464 -13.55 -21.16 -8.60
N PRO A 465 -13.84 -20.47 -7.48
CA PRO A 465 -13.14 -19.23 -7.10
C PRO A 465 -11.62 -19.34 -6.94
N ARG A 466 -11.08 -20.52 -6.61
CA ARG A 466 -9.62 -20.76 -6.54
C ARG A 466 -8.99 -21.01 -7.91
N ILE A 467 -9.74 -21.59 -8.86
CA ILE A 467 -9.27 -21.94 -10.20
C ILE A 467 -9.54 -20.79 -11.18
N HIS A 468 -8.92 -19.63 -10.90
CA HIS A 468 -9.15 -18.37 -11.61
C HIS A 468 -8.02 -17.96 -12.58
N PHE A 469 -7.24 -18.92 -13.09
CA PHE A 469 -6.02 -18.68 -13.88
C PHE A 469 -6.16 -19.13 -15.35
N PRO A 470 -6.94 -18.42 -16.20
CA PRO A 470 -7.11 -18.78 -17.60
C PRO A 470 -5.80 -18.58 -18.40
N LEU A 471 -5.44 -19.60 -19.18
CA LEU A 471 -4.32 -19.58 -20.10
C LEU A 471 -4.62 -18.67 -21.31
N ALA A 472 -3.62 -17.88 -21.71
CA ALA A 472 -3.66 -17.06 -22.91
C ALA A 472 -2.97 -17.76 -24.10
N THR A 473 -3.62 -17.75 -25.26
CA THR A 473 -3.03 -18.11 -26.56
C THR A 473 -3.38 -17.03 -27.58
N TYR A 474 -2.46 -16.69 -28.50
CA TYR A 474 -2.74 -15.71 -29.57
C TYR A 474 -2.29 -16.24 -30.94
N ALA A 475 -3.10 -16.04 -31.96
CA ALA A 475 -2.77 -16.38 -33.34
C ALA A 475 -3.36 -15.38 -34.36
N PRO A 476 -2.67 -15.11 -35.48
CA PRO A 476 -1.33 -15.58 -35.82
C PRO A 476 -0.22 -14.67 -35.27
N VAL A 477 0.99 -15.21 -35.07
CA VAL A 477 2.20 -14.44 -34.69
C VAL A 477 3.20 -14.54 -35.84
N ILE A 478 3.12 -13.60 -36.78
CA ILE A 478 3.89 -13.60 -38.04
C ILE A 478 4.73 -12.33 -38.11
N SER A 479 6.01 -12.46 -38.50
CA SER A 479 6.89 -11.31 -38.71
C SER A 479 6.58 -10.60 -40.02
N ALA A 480 6.82 -9.28 -40.09
CA ALA A 480 6.55 -8.46 -41.28
C ALA A 480 7.16 -9.02 -42.57
N GLU A 481 8.32 -9.69 -42.49
CA GLU A 481 9.01 -10.33 -43.61
C GLU A 481 8.27 -11.56 -44.19
N LYS A 482 7.52 -12.29 -43.37
CA LYS A 482 6.87 -13.57 -43.74
C LYS A 482 5.42 -13.43 -44.20
N ALA A 483 4.82 -12.25 -44.03
CA ALA A 483 3.40 -11.96 -44.27
C ALA A 483 2.85 -12.43 -45.64
N PHE A 484 3.70 -12.51 -46.66
CA PHE A 484 3.32 -12.86 -48.03
C PHE A 484 3.26 -14.36 -48.32
N HIS A 485 3.61 -15.23 -47.36
CA HIS A 485 3.75 -16.68 -47.60
C HIS A 485 2.74 -17.58 -46.86
N GLU A 486 1.98 -17.05 -45.91
CA GLU A 486 1.12 -17.84 -45.02
C GLU A 486 -0.36 -17.41 -45.12
N SER A 487 -1.23 -18.34 -45.52
CA SER A 487 -2.68 -18.14 -45.46
C SER A 487 -3.18 -18.29 -44.03
N ASN A 488 -3.94 -17.30 -43.56
CA ASN A 488 -4.48 -17.26 -42.22
C ASN A 488 -6.01 -17.31 -42.27
N SER A 489 -6.58 -18.48 -42.54
CA SER A 489 -8.02 -18.68 -42.43
C SER A 489 -8.47 -18.78 -40.97
N VAL A 490 -9.74 -18.50 -40.72
CA VAL A 490 -10.37 -18.62 -39.40
C VAL A 490 -10.14 -20.02 -38.81
N SER A 491 -10.26 -21.09 -39.62
CA SER A 491 -10.09 -22.46 -39.14
C SER A 491 -8.64 -22.84 -38.83
N GLU A 492 -7.65 -22.27 -39.54
CA GLU A 492 -6.23 -22.49 -39.24
C GLU A 492 -5.86 -21.80 -37.92
N MET A 493 -6.20 -20.52 -37.77
CA MET A 493 -5.97 -19.74 -36.54
C MET A 493 -6.64 -20.37 -35.31
N THR A 494 -7.89 -20.83 -35.45
CA THR A 494 -8.61 -21.50 -34.36
C THR A 494 -7.91 -22.79 -33.94
N ILE A 495 -7.29 -23.52 -34.87
CA ILE A 495 -6.51 -24.72 -34.56
C ILE A 495 -5.19 -24.34 -33.88
N SER A 496 -4.47 -23.32 -34.37
CA SER A 496 -3.21 -22.86 -33.79
C SER A 496 -3.36 -22.31 -32.37
N CYS A 497 -4.53 -21.82 -31.96
CA CYS A 497 -4.80 -21.49 -30.55
C CYS A 497 -4.81 -22.70 -29.60
N PHE A 498 -4.90 -23.94 -30.11
CA PHE A 498 -4.74 -25.18 -29.32
C PHE A 498 -3.34 -25.81 -29.46
N GLU A 499 -2.39 -25.11 -30.10
CA GLU A 499 -1.00 -25.55 -30.22
C GLU A 499 -0.11 -24.88 -29.18
N SER A 500 0.68 -25.68 -28.45
CA SER A 500 1.52 -25.20 -27.33
C SER A 500 2.62 -24.22 -27.73
N ASN A 501 2.93 -24.08 -29.02
CA ASN A 501 3.86 -23.08 -29.54
C ASN A 501 3.34 -21.63 -29.41
N ASN A 502 2.02 -21.45 -29.35
CA ASN A 502 1.38 -20.12 -29.35
C ASN A 502 0.91 -19.69 -27.94
N GLN A 503 1.12 -20.55 -26.93
CA GLN A 503 0.66 -20.37 -25.55
C GLN A 503 1.60 -19.46 -24.75
N MET A 504 1.04 -18.49 -24.03
CA MET A 504 1.81 -17.53 -23.23
C MET A 504 2.33 -18.11 -21.91
N VAL A 505 1.79 -19.25 -21.46
CA VAL A 505 2.35 -20.07 -20.38
C VAL A 505 2.72 -21.43 -20.95
N LYS A 506 3.96 -21.86 -20.73
CA LYS A 506 4.47 -23.14 -21.23
C LYS A 506 3.94 -24.31 -20.40
N CYS A 507 2.80 -24.88 -20.77
CA CYS A 507 2.25 -26.15 -20.26
C CYS A 507 1.97 -27.12 -21.44
N ASP A 508 1.63 -28.38 -21.15
CA ASP A 508 1.10 -29.29 -22.19
C ASP A 508 -0.43 -29.39 -22.06
N PRO A 509 -1.23 -28.82 -22.99
CA PRO A 509 -2.69 -28.89 -22.97
C PRO A 509 -3.26 -30.30 -23.18
N ARG A 510 -2.41 -31.31 -23.43
CA ARG A 510 -2.79 -32.73 -23.59
C ARG A 510 -2.69 -33.52 -22.29
N GLN A 511 -2.10 -32.93 -21.24
CA GLN A 511 -1.91 -33.54 -19.91
C GLN A 511 -2.97 -33.07 -18.90
N GLY A 512 -4.03 -32.44 -19.38
CA GLY A 512 -5.12 -31.90 -18.56
C GLY A 512 -6.37 -31.69 -19.41
N LYS A 513 -7.45 -31.23 -18.75
CA LYS A 513 -8.76 -31.02 -19.35
C LYS A 513 -9.06 -29.53 -19.44
N TYR A 514 -9.89 -29.14 -20.39
CA TYR A 514 -10.43 -27.78 -20.54
C TYR A 514 -11.74 -27.65 -19.75
N MET A 515 -11.82 -26.64 -18.89
CA MET A 515 -13.06 -26.27 -18.20
C MET A 515 -13.89 -25.28 -19.02
N ALA A 516 -13.22 -24.26 -19.58
CA ALA A 516 -13.84 -23.22 -20.40
C ALA A 516 -12.84 -22.61 -21.39
N CYS A 517 -13.32 -22.22 -22.56
CA CYS A 517 -12.55 -21.59 -23.64
C CYS A 517 -13.34 -20.43 -24.25
N CYS A 518 -12.85 -19.20 -24.11
CA CYS A 518 -13.36 -18.03 -24.84
C CYS A 518 -12.45 -17.75 -26.05
N LEU A 519 -13.05 -17.58 -27.23
CA LEU A 519 -12.38 -17.28 -28.49
C LEU A 519 -12.75 -15.88 -28.97
N LEU A 520 -11.82 -14.92 -28.79
CA LEU A 520 -11.99 -13.51 -29.12
C LEU A 520 -11.37 -13.21 -30.49
N TYR A 521 -12.19 -13.19 -31.52
CA TYR A 521 -11.81 -12.88 -32.90
C TYR A 521 -11.82 -11.37 -33.17
N ARG A 522 -10.90 -10.90 -34.01
CA ARG A 522 -10.84 -9.52 -34.51
C ARG A 522 -10.66 -9.47 -36.02
N GLY A 523 -11.26 -8.49 -36.68
CA GLY A 523 -11.09 -8.20 -38.11
C GLY A 523 -12.03 -8.96 -39.04
N ASP A 524 -11.56 -9.25 -40.26
CA ASP A 524 -12.30 -9.98 -41.29
C ASP A 524 -12.60 -11.43 -40.84
N VAL A 525 -13.74 -11.62 -40.16
CA VAL A 525 -14.13 -12.90 -39.57
C VAL A 525 -15.65 -13.10 -39.71
N VAL A 526 -16.04 -14.09 -40.52
CA VAL A 526 -17.45 -14.43 -40.73
C VAL A 526 -17.93 -15.38 -39.62
N PRO A 527 -19.04 -15.10 -38.89
CA PRO A 527 -19.51 -15.95 -37.79
C PRO A 527 -19.81 -17.40 -38.19
N LYS A 528 -20.18 -17.65 -39.46
CA LYS A 528 -20.35 -19.00 -40.01
C LYS A 528 -19.07 -19.82 -39.94
N ASP A 529 -17.94 -19.22 -40.28
CA ASP A 529 -16.65 -19.91 -40.40
C ASP A 529 -16.03 -20.14 -39.01
N VAL A 530 -16.31 -19.24 -38.05
CA VAL A 530 -16.03 -19.46 -36.62
C VAL A 530 -16.78 -20.69 -36.11
N ASN A 531 -18.09 -20.79 -36.37
CA ASN A 531 -18.89 -21.96 -35.94
C ASN A 531 -18.39 -23.26 -36.58
N ALA A 532 -17.98 -23.23 -37.87
CA ALA A 532 -17.38 -24.39 -38.54
C ALA A 532 -16.02 -24.77 -37.92
N ALA A 533 -15.16 -23.79 -37.62
CA ALA A 533 -13.87 -24.02 -36.97
C ALA A 533 -14.02 -24.63 -35.56
N VAL A 534 -14.97 -24.12 -34.77
CA VAL A 534 -15.28 -24.65 -33.42
C VAL A 534 -15.86 -26.06 -33.48
N ALA A 535 -16.74 -26.34 -34.46
CA ALA A 535 -17.24 -27.69 -34.70
C ALA A 535 -16.10 -28.66 -35.06
N ASN A 536 -15.17 -28.26 -35.93
CA ASN A 536 -13.97 -29.05 -36.25
C ASN A 536 -13.11 -29.31 -35.01
N VAL A 537 -12.85 -28.29 -34.19
CA VAL A 537 -12.09 -28.41 -32.93
C VAL A 537 -12.73 -29.41 -31.98
N ARG A 538 -14.06 -29.38 -31.79
CA ARG A 538 -14.80 -30.33 -30.93
C ARG A 538 -14.67 -31.80 -31.37
N THR A 539 -14.27 -32.10 -32.61
CA THR A 539 -14.02 -33.48 -33.07
C THR A 539 -12.61 -33.99 -32.79
N LYS A 540 -11.68 -33.12 -32.37
CA LYS A 540 -10.28 -33.50 -32.12
C LYS A 540 -10.11 -34.14 -30.75
N ARG A 541 -9.89 -35.46 -30.71
CA ARG A 541 -9.59 -36.25 -29.50
C ARG A 541 -8.41 -35.75 -28.65
N THR A 542 -7.57 -34.87 -29.19
CA THR A 542 -6.44 -34.22 -28.50
C THR A 542 -6.84 -33.02 -27.65
N ILE A 543 -8.12 -32.63 -27.64
CA ILE A 543 -8.67 -31.50 -26.91
C ILE A 543 -9.82 -32.06 -26.07
N GLN A 544 -9.55 -32.30 -24.80
CA GLN A 544 -10.51 -32.91 -23.87
C GLN A 544 -11.12 -31.82 -22.99
N PHE A 545 -12.44 -31.84 -22.85
CA PHE A 545 -13.15 -31.02 -21.87
C PHE A 545 -13.50 -31.85 -20.65
N VAL A 546 -13.69 -31.20 -19.51
CA VAL A 546 -14.29 -31.82 -18.33
C VAL A 546 -15.73 -32.29 -18.65
N ASP A 547 -16.11 -33.45 -18.11
CA ASP A 547 -17.38 -34.12 -18.35
C ASP A 547 -18.61 -33.28 -17.98
N TRP A 548 -18.50 -32.46 -16.92
CA TRP A 548 -19.53 -31.51 -16.48
C TRP A 548 -19.60 -30.22 -17.32
N CYS A 549 -18.65 -29.95 -18.24
CA CYS A 549 -18.69 -28.82 -19.16
C CYS A 549 -18.36 -29.18 -20.64
N PRO A 550 -19.11 -30.09 -21.28
CA PRO A 550 -18.79 -30.63 -22.61
C PRO A 550 -19.03 -29.63 -23.76
N THR A 551 -19.44 -28.40 -23.45
CA THR A 551 -19.79 -27.38 -24.45
C THR A 551 -19.18 -26.01 -24.20
N GLY A 552 -18.19 -25.89 -23.30
CA GLY A 552 -17.60 -24.66 -22.75
C GLY A 552 -16.85 -23.72 -23.72
N PHE A 553 -17.29 -23.57 -24.96
CA PHE A 553 -16.82 -22.57 -25.92
C PHE A 553 -17.69 -21.32 -25.85
N LYS A 554 -17.09 -20.17 -25.51
CA LYS A 554 -17.64 -18.83 -25.78
C LYS A 554 -16.91 -18.18 -26.95
N LEU A 555 -17.62 -17.31 -27.66
CA LEU A 555 -17.14 -16.62 -28.86
C LEU A 555 -17.34 -15.12 -28.68
N GLY A 556 -16.38 -14.32 -29.12
CA GLY A 556 -16.52 -12.88 -29.31
C GLY A 556 -15.98 -12.49 -30.69
N ILE A 557 -16.61 -11.52 -31.36
CA ILE A 557 -16.21 -11.10 -32.71
C ILE A 557 -16.28 -9.56 -32.80
N CYS A 558 -15.11 -8.93 -32.75
CA CYS A 558 -14.94 -7.51 -33.07
C CYS A 558 -14.62 -7.38 -34.56
N ASN A 559 -15.31 -6.48 -35.27
CA ASN A 559 -15.17 -6.35 -36.73
C ASN A 559 -13.90 -5.58 -37.13
N GLU A 560 -13.32 -4.79 -36.22
CA GLU A 560 -12.11 -4.01 -36.48
C GLU A 560 -10.84 -4.87 -36.53
N PRO A 561 -9.99 -4.74 -37.57
CA PRO A 561 -8.77 -5.50 -37.71
C PRO A 561 -7.71 -5.05 -36.68
N PRO A 562 -6.76 -5.93 -36.31
CA PRO A 562 -5.66 -5.55 -35.42
C PRO A 562 -4.83 -4.40 -35.99
N ALA A 563 -4.63 -3.33 -35.22
CA ALA A 563 -3.73 -2.26 -35.61
C ALA A 563 -2.25 -2.70 -35.53
N LEU A 564 -1.43 -2.09 -36.38
CA LEU A 564 0.01 -2.28 -36.41
C LEU A 564 0.69 -1.05 -35.78
N VAL A 565 1.55 -1.27 -34.78
CA VAL A 565 2.43 -0.22 -34.26
C VAL A 565 3.52 0.08 -35.31
N PRO A 566 3.69 1.34 -35.77
CA PRO A 566 4.69 1.68 -36.78
C PRO A 566 6.11 1.34 -36.30
N GLY A 567 6.79 0.45 -37.03
CA GLY A 567 8.13 -0.03 -36.69
C GLY A 567 8.19 -1.25 -35.77
N GLY A 568 7.05 -1.84 -35.39
CA GLY A 568 7.01 -3.13 -34.70
C GLY A 568 7.25 -4.34 -35.62
N ASP A 569 7.71 -5.46 -35.06
CA ASP A 569 8.13 -6.66 -35.80
C ASP A 569 6.99 -7.46 -36.47
N LEU A 570 5.74 -7.25 -36.02
CA LEU A 570 4.58 -8.01 -36.46
C LEU A 570 4.10 -7.59 -37.87
N ALA A 571 3.61 -8.57 -38.63
CA ALA A 571 2.91 -8.33 -39.89
C ALA A 571 1.56 -7.64 -39.68
N LYS A 572 1.17 -6.76 -40.62
CA LYS A 572 -0.23 -6.32 -40.72
C LYS A 572 -1.09 -7.49 -41.18
N VAL A 573 -2.01 -7.94 -40.34
CA VAL A 573 -2.97 -9.01 -40.62
C VAL A 573 -4.39 -8.46 -40.79
N SER A 574 -5.22 -9.11 -41.61
CA SER A 574 -6.63 -8.72 -41.77
C SER A 574 -7.54 -9.24 -40.65
N ARG A 575 -7.05 -10.21 -39.86
CA ARG A 575 -7.79 -10.90 -38.80
C ARG A 575 -6.84 -11.48 -37.75
N SER A 576 -7.30 -11.60 -36.50
CA SER A 576 -6.60 -12.36 -35.44
C SER A 576 -7.58 -13.07 -34.50
N LEU A 577 -7.05 -13.93 -33.63
CA LEU A 577 -7.77 -14.63 -32.58
C LEU A 577 -6.92 -14.63 -31.29
N CYS A 578 -7.54 -14.22 -30.19
CA CYS A 578 -7.03 -14.46 -28.84
C CYS A 578 -7.91 -15.50 -28.14
N MET A 579 -7.32 -16.57 -27.64
CA MET A 579 -8.00 -17.56 -26.81
C MET A 579 -7.68 -17.33 -25.33
N LEU A 580 -8.73 -17.37 -24.50
CA LEU A 580 -8.66 -17.47 -23.05
C LEU A 580 -9.20 -18.84 -22.66
N SER A 581 -8.36 -19.73 -22.11
CA SER A 581 -8.79 -21.09 -21.78
C SER A 581 -8.41 -21.49 -20.36
N ASN A 582 -9.39 -21.77 -19.51
CA ASN A 582 -9.14 -22.36 -18.21
C ASN A 582 -8.96 -23.88 -18.37
N THR A 583 -7.82 -24.40 -17.93
CA THR A 583 -7.43 -25.80 -18.13
C THR A 583 -6.54 -26.30 -17.00
N THR A 584 -6.75 -27.54 -16.55
CA THR A 584 -5.98 -28.15 -15.45
C THR A 584 -4.50 -28.31 -15.77
N SER A 585 -4.10 -28.28 -17.05
CA SER A 585 -2.70 -28.27 -17.48
C SER A 585 -1.85 -27.13 -16.90
N ILE A 586 -2.48 -26.04 -16.40
CA ILE A 586 -1.75 -24.96 -15.73
C ILE A 586 -1.18 -25.38 -14.36
N ALA A 587 -1.70 -26.44 -13.72
CA ALA A 587 -1.09 -27.06 -12.54
C ALA A 587 0.38 -27.41 -12.75
N THR A 588 0.75 -27.84 -13.96
CA THR A 588 2.16 -28.11 -14.30
C THR A 588 3.05 -26.87 -14.16
N ALA A 589 2.52 -25.64 -14.23
CA ALA A 589 3.28 -24.40 -14.04
C ALA A 589 3.53 -24.11 -12.55
N TRP A 590 2.52 -24.31 -11.70
CA TRP A 590 2.63 -24.27 -10.23
C TRP A 590 3.65 -25.32 -9.75
N ALA A 591 3.56 -26.57 -10.22
CA ALA A 591 4.50 -27.62 -9.82
C ALA A 591 5.96 -27.30 -10.16
N ARG A 592 6.22 -26.52 -11.22
CA ARG A 592 7.58 -26.04 -11.60
C ARG A 592 8.02 -24.77 -10.89
N LEU A 593 7.14 -24.08 -10.18
CA LEU A 593 7.43 -23.01 -9.24
C LEU A 593 7.71 -23.62 -7.86
N ASP A 594 6.81 -24.48 -7.39
CA ASP A 594 6.87 -25.17 -6.11
C ASP A 594 8.12 -26.06 -5.99
N ASN A 595 8.45 -26.86 -7.01
CA ASN A 595 9.71 -27.62 -7.02
C ASN A 595 10.96 -26.73 -6.91
N LYS A 596 10.93 -25.47 -7.39
CA LYS A 596 12.06 -24.54 -7.22
C LYS A 596 12.05 -23.89 -5.85
N PHE A 597 10.86 -23.61 -5.32
CA PHE A 597 10.66 -23.11 -3.97
C PHE A 597 11.21 -24.12 -2.95
N ASP A 598 10.76 -25.38 -3.02
CA ASP A 598 11.18 -26.47 -2.12
C ASP A 598 12.70 -26.71 -2.15
N LEU A 599 13.33 -26.65 -3.34
CA LEU A 599 14.78 -26.75 -3.50
C LEU A 599 15.55 -25.60 -2.81
N LEU A 600 15.00 -24.39 -2.76
CA LEU A 600 15.61 -23.24 -2.08
C LEU A 600 15.29 -23.25 -0.57
N TYR A 601 14.04 -23.50 -0.22
CA TYR A 601 13.52 -23.46 1.15
C TYR A 601 14.07 -24.61 2.01
N SER A 602 14.30 -25.80 1.43
CA SER A 602 15.00 -26.92 2.08
C SER A 602 16.47 -26.63 2.45
N LYS A 603 17.02 -25.49 2.00
CA LYS A 603 18.33 -24.94 2.40
C LYS A 603 18.22 -23.59 3.11
N ARG A 604 17.00 -23.10 3.36
CA ARG A 604 16.67 -21.72 3.80
C ARG A 604 17.40 -20.66 2.97
N ALA A 605 17.61 -20.94 1.69
CA ALA A 605 18.29 -20.02 0.77
C ALA A 605 17.45 -18.76 0.58
N PHE A 606 18.07 -17.59 0.73
CA PHE A 606 17.46 -16.26 0.67
C PHE A 606 16.38 -15.92 1.72
N VAL A 607 15.85 -16.89 2.49
CA VAL A 607 14.81 -16.68 3.53
C VAL A 607 15.17 -15.54 4.50
N HIS A 608 16.45 -15.42 4.87
CA HIS A 608 16.94 -14.39 5.78
C HIS A 608 16.78 -12.94 5.28
N TRP A 609 16.59 -12.71 3.97
CA TRP A 609 16.26 -11.37 3.46
C TRP A 609 14.82 -11.02 3.81
N TYR A 610 13.87 -11.88 3.48
CA TYR A 610 12.44 -11.67 3.75
C TYR A 610 12.15 -11.56 5.26
N VAL A 611 12.75 -12.44 6.06
CA VAL A 611 12.65 -12.39 7.53
C VAL A 611 13.40 -11.17 8.11
N GLY A 612 14.41 -10.66 7.41
CA GLY A 612 15.10 -9.40 7.74
C GLY A 612 14.25 -8.15 7.47
N GLU A 613 13.42 -8.17 6.43
CA GLU A 613 12.47 -7.11 6.08
C GLU A 613 11.08 -7.28 6.76
N GLY A 614 10.96 -8.18 7.75
CA GLY A 614 9.81 -8.26 8.65
C GLY A 614 8.73 -9.31 8.33
N MET A 615 8.93 -10.18 7.33
CA MET A 615 8.04 -11.33 7.06
C MET A 615 8.25 -12.44 8.10
N GLU A 616 7.19 -13.07 8.61
CA GLU A 616 7.36 -14.23 9.51
C GLU A 616 7.78 -15.47 8.71
N GLU A 617 8.73 -16.27 9.23
CA GLU A 617 9.19 -17.49 8.53
C GLU A 617 8.04 -18.53 8.35
N GLY A 618 6.97 -18.43 9.17
CA GLY A 618 5.77 -19.25 9.02
C GLY A 618 5.01 -19.00 7.71
N GLU A 619 5.00 -17.76 7.20
CA GLU A 619 4.29 -17.38 5.96
C GLU A 619 4.80 -18.16 4.74
N PHE A 620 6.08 -18.53 4.73
CA PHE A 620 6.66 -19.39 3.68
C PHE A 620 6.05 -20.80 3.66
N SER A 621 5.72 -21.36 4.83
CA SER A 621 5.07 -22.65 4.93
C SER A 621 3.58 -22.53 4.60
N GLU A 622 2.90 -21.52 5.13
CA GLU A 622 1.47 -21.27 4.87
C GLU A 622 1.17 -21.04 3.38
N ALA A 623 1.97 -20.19 2.70
CA ALA A 623 1.82 -19.96 1.26
C ALA A 623 2.15 -21.21 0.42
N ARG A 624 3.05 -22.07 0.90
CA ARG A 624 3.38 -23.35 0.24
C ARG A 624 2.29 -24.40 0.43
N GLU A 625 1.63 -24.41 1.59
CA GLU A 625 0.47 -25.25 1.88
C GLU A 625 -0.76 -24.81 1.06
N ASP A 626 -0.99 -23.50 0.88
CA ASP A 626 -2.06 -23.00 0.01
C ASP A 626 -1.83 -23.32 -1.49
N LEU A 627 -0.57 -23.26 -1.95
CA LEU A 627 -0.22 -23.71 -3.30
C LEU A 627 -0.37 -25.23 -3.46
N ALA A 628 0.00 -26.04 -2.47
CA ALA A 628 -0.26 -27.48 -2.48
C ALA A 628 -1.76 -27.80 -2.52
N ALA A 629 -2.59 -27.04 -1.80
CA ALA A 629 -4.05 -27.15 -1.89
C ALA A 629 -4.56 -26.74 -3.28
N LEU A 630 -4.02 -25.69 -3.90
CA LEU A 630 -4.36 -25.29 -5.26
C LEU A 630 -3.97 -26.35 -6.31
N GLU A 631 -2.84 -27.03 -6.15
CA GLU A 631 -2.47 -28.16 -7.02
C GLU A 631 -3.50 -29.30 -6.89
N LYS A 632 -3.92 -29.63 -5.67
CA LYS A 632 -4.97 -30.63 -5.41
C LYS A 632 -6.33 -30.23 -5.99
N ASP A 633 -6.72 -28.96 -5.92
CA ASP A 633 -7.94 -28.44 -6.58
C ASP A 633 -7.93 -28.72 -8.10
N TYR A 634 -6.76 -28.59 -8.76
CA TYR A 634 -6.62 -28.89 -10.19
C TYR A 634 -6.59 -30.40 -10.49
N GLU A 635 -6.09 -31.23 -9.58
CA GLU A 635 -6.12 -32.69 -9.70
C GLU A 635 -7.56 -33.20 -9.58
N GLU A 636 -8.31 -32.79 -8.56
CA GLU A 636 -9.72 -33.16 -8.35
C GLU A 636 -10.61 -32.78 -9.54
N VAL A 637 -10.42 -31.58 -10.10
CA VAL A 637 -11.15 -31.12 -11.31
C VAL A 637 -10.63 -31.78 -12.61
N GLY A 638 -9.52 -32.52 -12.54
CA GLY A 638 -8.98 -33.32 -13.63
C GLY A 638 -9.55 -34.75 -13.72
N ILE A 639 -10.10 -35.29 -12.64
CA ILE A 639 -10.72 -36.62 -12.56
C ILE A 639 -12.09 -36.62 -13.28
N ASP A 640 -12.51 -37.72 -13.92
CA ASP A 640 -13.88 -37.81 -14.46
C ASP A 640 -14.85 -38.29 -13.38
N SER A 641 -16.11 -37.85 -13.42
CA SER A 641 -17.07 -38.09 -12.32
C SER A 641 -17.36 -39.57 -12.02
N GLY A 642 -17.02 -40.48 -12.94
CA GLY A 642 -17.13 -41.93 -12.75
C GLY A 642 -15.94 -42.59 -12.08
N ASP A 643 -14.75 -41.97 -12.09
CA ASP A 643 -13.55 -42.56 -11.47
C ASP A 643 -13.65 -42.51 -9.93
N ASN A 644 -14.30 -41.46 -9.39
CA ASN A 644 -14.57 -41.32 -7.95
C ASN A 644 -15.49 -42.41 -7.37
N GLU A 645 -16.30 -43.10 -8.20
CA GLU A 645 -17.14 -44.22 -7.74
C GLU A 645 -16.35 -45.52 -7.50
N GLU A 646 -15.10 -45.64 -7.98
CA GLU A 646 -14.26 -46.82 -7.71
C GLU A 646 -13.48 -46.72 -6.39
N GLU A 647 -13.11 -45.51 -5.90
CA GLU A 647 -12.35 -45.36 -4.64
C GLU A 647 -13.21 -45.46 -3.35
N GLU A 648 -14.51 -45.13 -3.39
CA GLU A 648 -15.40 -45.38 -2.23
C GLU A 648 -15.72 -46.88 -2.01
N GLY A 649 -15.16 -47.79 -2.82
CA GLY A 649 -15.42 -49.23 -2.79
C GLY A 649 -14.60 -50.08 -1.82
N GLU A 650 -13.51 -49.59 -1.21
CA GLU A 650 -12.59 -50.38 -0.37
C GLU A 650 -12.47 -49.92 1.11
N TYR A 651 -13.59 -49.73 1.83
CA TYR A 651 -13.60 -49.61 3.31
C TYR A 651 -14.76 -50.32 4.03
#